data_AF-A0A8H5HM48-F1
#
_entry.id   AF-A0A8H5HM48-F1
#
_cell.length_a   1.000
_cell.length_b   1.000
_cell.length_c   1.000
_cell.angle_alpha   90.00
_cell.angle_beta   90.00
_cell.angle_gamma   90.00
#
_symmetry.space_group_name_H-M   'P 1'
#
loop_
_entity.id
_entity.type
_entity.pdbx_description
1 polymer ?
#
loop_
_entity_poly.entity_id
_entity_poly.type
_entity_poly.pdbx_seq_one_letter_code
_entity_poly.pdbx_strand_id
1 'polypeptide(L)'
;MQSESKMHAIVTLFRLLWIINGVAGAIFNVAQLQWTLKNQNGSIQIPAAGPPSHAHLDLANAGIITEPLLGINDFTQRWIIDDNWTYTADLLPFTRTLDPEENQATFLVFYGIDTVANISVGGHPVAWVNNQFRQYTFDISAFIAAPSSGDSNLTVSLQSAYHYALNVSTRPDAEHFPGNGGFEYPGIFPWVRKVASDFGWDWGPAFVPVGIYKPAYIVILASSTNHSAVQTGTPPISPSHPAMDDVSGPIWVDESSIDIYKAGQSFSVPPDQKADWVVNVTLALRSAVSVPKSVLTLSFPELNLTSEPFDIADIPIATNESFWMTVTWSIPDSVPQRWYPHNLGTPKLYNLSVILATPGDSSSTSLVNFVTRTGFRTIELAQTRYSQADVEQRGITPGDQWHFKINGRAFYSLGTNIIPFDPFYARMSTDRVRWVLQSAVKSGQNMVRVWGGGIYQPSSSSVAGGGYDFYSICDELGILAWSELIFSDALYPINDFMLETIEPEVRQNVRRVNRHPSNVQWAGGNEIEGIVTSTNRSVENGIHFLNEFVTLFEHFLHDVVVSETHSVPYTDCSTTKGVLSLDPYVLRFDNGTQGEIYGNGERYNYDASKAFDYTTFPVSRFMNEFGFHSMPSFYTWEEVLTSPDDFSFNSTVVMSREHHPPAGSLAFPNPNAPKGQRQMTVAVELWLPTPDTADTNQTFAQWCYSTQIFQTMTMVSQVAWYRHGAGKGENNLGALVWQLNDIWQGVSWSSVEYSGRWKVLQYGLTGIFAPVIIYPFWTAANETLQTLVISDRWEDVEGSAQLTWYDWLGRPLDTTSYNFTVPTLNNSVLLEASGLNTILPIGKDAADVWLLLNITAEVDGRTVTNEQYFTPTSLANAHLVDPEISVARGQDLTFTLSAKGGVAAWTWIDHPSGTVGIFVDKDTGVPSNGFYLIPGIDRTLSFVLNAALSRVAEPDVSDFVRREGLTTGIAADEVIEPQTQRIAENCDESAPGVRGGTVGLPAPRRLYRVLVVNTHRIPELDFTNMRGGTMVLCAVPRCLLVKMAHNNTWRASHHENNIRARAHYREGANASSRQFKARANTTRRARAHYREGTIAPSRQFKARANTTRWTMHVTNNEMGRRVPPPTTICLDHAVEATTTRELEKSSSRPPAIRKGRRRHYNFWTLSAFAALAVRARARMAPIIFRSPPGLRDLFIDFVDRRMVVGFACRRDHQ
;
A
#
# COMPACT_ATOMS: atom_id res chain seq x y z
N MET A 1 6.69 -58.18 20.93
CA MET A 1 7.95 -58.95 21.16
C MET A 1 8.17 -59.92 20.01
N GLN A 2 9.43 -60.09 19.55
CA GLN A 2 9.87 -60.88 18.39
C GLN A 2 9.42 -60.43 16.98
N SER A 3 8.91 -59.20 16.81
CA SER A 3 8.80 -58.54 15.49
C SER A 3 9.47 -57.16 15.42
N GLU A 4 9.50 -56.41 16.53
CA GLU A 4 9.94 -55.00 16.55
C GLU A 4 11.44 -54.78 16.25
N SER A 5 12.29 -55.80 16.42
CA SER A 5 13.75 -55.68 16.26
C SER A 5 14.24 -55.58 14.80
N LYS A 6 13.40 -55.89 13.81
CA LYS A 6 13.78 -55.79 12.39
C LYS A 6 13.48 -54.44 11.74
N MET A 7 12.51 -53.68 12.26
CA MET A 7 12.10 -52.42 11.62
C MET A 7 13.01 -51.25 11.96
N HIS A 8 13.56 -51.21 13.19
CA HIS A 8 14.58 -50.22 13.57
C HIS A 8 15.85 -50.33 12.73
N ALA A 9 16.30 -51.56 12.41
CA ALA A 9 17.48 -51.76 11.55
C ALA A 9 17.30 -51.13 10.15
N ILE A 10 16.08 -51.20 9.57
CA ILE A 10 15.78 -50.65 8.25
C ILE A 10 15.68 -49.12 8.29
N VAL A 11 15.00 -48.56 9.31
CA VAL A 11 14.88 -47.09 9.46
C VAL A 11 16.24 -46.43 9.75
N THR A 12 17.15 -47.11 10.46
CA THR A 12 18.53 -46.63 10.63
C THR A 12 19.36 -46.77 9.36
N LEU A 13 19.20 -47.84 8.57
CA LEU A 13 19.89 -47.98 7.27
C LEU A 13 19.52 -46.86 6.29
N PHE A 14 18.24 -46.50 6.21
CA PHE A 14 17.76 -45.40 5.36
C PHE A 14 18.22 -44.00 5.81
N ARG A 15 18.86 -43.86 6.99
CA ARG A 15 19.53 -42.63 7.43
C ARG A 15 21.06 -42.65 7.32
N LEU A 16 21.67 -43.76 6.87
CA LEU A 16 23.13 -43.88 6.67
C LEU A 16 23.55 -44.08 5.20
N LEU A 17 22.61 -44.05 4.25
CA LEU A 17 22.85 -44.24 2.81
C LEU A 17 22.73 -42.94 1.97
N TRP A 18 22.76 -41.77 2.61
CA TRP A 18 22.75 -40.45 1.96
C TRP A 18 24.15 -39.81 1.88
N ILE A 19 25.18 -40.65 1.69
CA ILE A 19 26.58 -40.24 1.58
C ILE A 19 27.21 -41.03 0.41
N ILE A 20 27.83 -40.30 -0.54
CA ILE A 20 28.56 -40.79 -1.74
C ILE A 20 27.65 -41.38 -2.86
N ASN A 21 27.00 -40.52 -3.63
CA ASN A 21 27.43 -40.17 -5.01
C ASN A 21 26.36 -39.37 -5.77
N GLY A 22 26.76 -38.22 -6.31
CA GLY A 22 25.93 -37.28 -7.06
C GLY A 22 26.59 -35.90 -6.95
N VAL A 23 27.27 -35.47 -8.01
CA VAL A 23 28.09 -34.23 -8.02
C VAL A 23 27.24 -33.08 -8.51
N ALA A 24 27.23 -31.96 -7.79
CA ALA A 24 26.50 -30.74 -8.13
C ALA A 24 27.38 -29.50 -7.84
N GLY A 25 27.25 -28.39 -8.57
CA GLY A 25 26.30 -28.08 -9.65
C GLY A 25 26.55 -26.67 -10.21
N ALA A 26 25.54 -26.00 -10.76
CA ALA A 26 25.69 -24.64 -11.31
C ALA A 26 25.26 -23.53 -10.32
N ILE A 27 24.19 -23.76 -9.55
CA ILE A 27 23.62 -22.83 -8.57
C ILE A 27 23.26 -23.64 -7.32
N PHE A 28 23.79 -23.22 -6.17
CA PHE A 28 23.54 -23.84 -4.87
C PHE A 28 22.71 -22.90 -3.99
N ASN A 29 21.58 -23.37 -3.46
CA ASN A 29 20.74 -22.57 -2.56
C ASN A 29 21.25 -22.69 -1.13
N VAL A 30 21.68 -21.58 -0.51
CA VAL A 30 22.28 -21.60 0.83
C VAL A 30 21.28 -21.99 1.92
N ALA A 31 19.96 -21.96 1.66
CA ALA A 31 18.93 -22.49 2.54
C ALA A 31 19.07 -24.00 2.82
N GLN A 32 19.83 -24.73 1.98
CA GLN A 32 20.11 -26.16 2.18
C GLN A 32 21.19 -26.41 3.26
N LEU A 33 21.92 -25.39 3.68
CA LEU A 33 22.92 -25.49 4.75
C LEU A 33 22.26 -25.57 6.13
N GLN A 34 23.01 -26.03 7.13
CA GLN A 34 22.56 -25.99 8.52
C GLN A 34 22.88 -24.63 9.13
N TRP A 35 21.85 -23.81 9.32
CA TRP A 35 21.96 -22.47 9.87
C TRP A 35 21.80 -22.45 11.39
N THR A 36 22.58 -21.59 12.04
CA THR A 36 22.49 -21.27 13.45
C THR A 36 22.26 -19.78 13.62
N LEU A 37 21.30 -19.37 14.46
CA LEU A 37 21.08 -18.00 14.89
C LEU A 37 21.65 -17.80 16.30
N LYS A 38 22.38 -16.71 16.51
CA LYS A 38 23.00 -16.35 17.79
C LYS A 38 22.85 -14.86 18.09
N ASN A 39 22.56 -14.50 19.34
CA ASN A 39 22.47 -13.10 19.78
C ASN A 39 23.84 -12.53 20.21
N GLN A 40 23.95 -11.22 20.47
CA GLN A 40 25.22 -10.53 20.66
C GLN A 40 26.05 -11.07 21.83
N ASN A 41 25.41 -11.37 22.96
CA ASN A 41 26.09 -11.90 24.15
C ASN A 41 26.23 -13.43 24.12
N GLY A 42 25.62 -14.11 23.16
CA GLY A 42 25.68 -15.56 22.98
C GLY A 42 24.94 -16.38 24.03
N SER A 43 24.04 -15.79 24.83
CA SER A 43 23.16 -16.54 25.74
C SER A 43 22.04 -17.27 25.00
N ILE A 44 21.68 -16.79 23.81
CA ILE A 44 20.78 -17.45 22.86
C ILE A 44 21.61 -17.91 21.67
N GLN A 45 21.62 -19.23 21.45
CA GLN A 45 22.13 -19.87 20.25
C GLN A 45 21.21 -21.03 19.87
N ILE A 46 20.54 -20.93 18.73
CA ILE A 46 19.48 -21.86 18.28
C ILE A 46 19.68 -22.26 16.82
N PRO A 47 19.17 -23.43 16.38
CA PRO A 47 19.01 -23.70 14.95
C PRO A 47 18.10 -22.64 14.31
N ALA A 48 18.40 -22.29 13.06
CA ALA A 48 17.59 -21.38 12.25
C ALA A 48 17.09 -22.08 10.99
N ALA A 49 15.96 -21.62 10.43
CA ALA A 49 15.40 -22.12 9.19
C ALA A 49 16.29 -21.83 7.96
N GLY A 50 17.15 -20.81 8.06
CA GLY A 50 17.97 -20.30 6.96
C GLY A 50 17.22 -19.31 6.06
N PRO A 51 17.87 -18.72 5.04
CA PRO A 51 17.22 -17.74 4.17
C PRO A 51 16.09 -18.33 3.32
N PRO A 52 14.91 -17.68 3.20
CA PRO A 52 14.52 -16.42 3.83
C PRO A 52 14.08 -16.61 5.30
N SER A 53 14.60 -15.80 6.23
CA SER A 53 14.13 -15.77 7.63
C SER A 53 14.41 -14.43 8.34
N HIS A 54 13.76 -14.22 9.48
CA HIS A 54 13.98 -13.13 10.44
C HIS A 54 14.19 -13.69 11.85
N ALA A 55 14.95 -12.98 12.70
CA ALA A 55 15.28 -13.43 14.04
C ALA A 55 14.04 -13.77 14.90
N HIS A 56 12.99 -12.96 14.80
CA HIS A 56 11.69 -13.22 15.42
C HIS A 56 11.07 -14.57 15.02
N LEU A 57 11.17 -14.96 13.75
CA LEU A 57 10.60 -16.22 13.25
C LEU A 57 11.39 -17.42 13.78
N ASP A 58 12.71 -17.35 13.77
CA ASP A 58 13.55 -18.43 14.29
C ASP A 58 13.46 -18.58 15.83
N LEU A 59 13.36 -17.46 16.56
CA LEU A 59 13.07 -17.47 18.00
C LEU A 59 11.71 -18.11 18.31
N ALA A 60 10.68 -17.85 17.50
CA ALA A 60 9.36 -18.48 17.64
C ALA A 60 9.39 -19.97 17.26
N ASN A 61 10.09 -20.35 16.19
CA ASN A 61 10.32 -21.74 15.77
C ASN A 61 11.05 -22.55 16.86
N ALA A 62 12.00 -21.94 17.57
CA ALA A 62 12.71 -22.54 18.68
C ALA A 62 11.93 -22.51 20.03
N GLY A 63 10.77 -21.85 20.08
CA GLY A 63 9.94 -21.73 21.29
C GLY A 63 10.53 -20.79 22.36
N ILE A 64 11.44 -19.88 21.98
CA ILE A 64 12.02 -18.87 22.87
C ILE A 64 11.03 -17.71 23.08
N ILE A 65 10.20 -17.42 22.08
CA ILE A 65 9.10 -16.45 22.13
C ILE A 65 7.81 -17.09 21.61
N THR A 66 6.66 -16.49 21.96
CA THR A 66 5.35 -16.79 21.34
C THR A 66 5.21 -16.06 20.00
N GLU A 67 4.20 -16.43 19.20
CA GLU A 67 3.83 -15.75 17.94
C GLU A 67 3.90 -14.21 18.12
N PRO A 68 4.74 -13.49 17.34
CA PRO A 68 4.93 -12.06 17.54
C PRO A 68 3.65 -11.24 17.45
N LEU A 69 2.66 -11.62 16.63
CA LEU A 69 1.40 -10.88 16.55
C LEU A 69 0.43 -11.08 17.74
N LEU A 70 0.72 -11.99 18.68
CA LEU A 70 -0.19 -12.35 19.79
C LEU A 70 -0.26 -11.26 20.89
N GLY A 71 -1.47 -10.87 21.29
CA GLY A 71 -1.72 -9.96 22.42
C GLY A 71 -0.94 -8.65 22.33
N ILE A 72 -0.01 -8.43 23.28
CA ILE A 72 0.80 -7.20 23.41
C ILE A 72 2.28 -7.43 23.05
N ASN A 73 2.57 -8.45 22.23
CA ASN A 73 3.95 -8.88 21.94
C ASN A 73 4.80 -7.85 21.21
N ASP A 74 4.19 -6.90 20.47
CA ASP A 74 4.86 -5.69 19.97
C ASP A 74 5.66 -4.95 21.07
N PHE A 75 5.19 -4.96 22.31
CA PHE A 75 5.83 -4.31 23.45
C PHE A 75 6.73 -5.25 24.26
N THR A 76 6.32 -6.52 24.44
CA THR A 76 7.09 -7.48 25.27
C THR A 76 8.32 -8.05 24.56
N GLN A 77 8.33 -8.06 23.22
CA GLN A 77 9.40 -8.65 22.42
C GLN A 77 10.46 -7.64 21.94
N ARG A 78 10.32 -6.34 22.27
CA ARG A 78 11.24 -5.26 21.81
C ARG A 78 12.72 -5.47 22.17
N TRP A 79 13.03 -6.31 23.16
CA TRP A 79 14.41 -6.70 23.46
C TRP A 79 15.15 -7.35 22.27
N ILE A 80 14.43 -7.91 21.29
CA ILE A 80 14.99 -8.46 20.05
C ILE A 80 15.56 -7.33 19.17
N ILE A 81 14.98 -6.13 19.25
CA ILE A 81 15.37 -4.94 18.48
C ILE A 81 16.63 -4.28 19.06
N ASP A 82 16.84 -4.39 20.39
CA ASP A 82 18.02 -3.85 21.08
C ASP A 82 19.26 -4.79 20.99
N ASP A 83 19.10 -6.03 20.49
CA ASP A 83 20.16 -7.03 20.35
C ASP A 83 20.70 -7.09 18.90
N ASN A 84 21.90 -7.65 18.71
CA ASN A 84 22.51 -7.88 17.40
C ASN A 84 22.54 -9.37 17.08
N TRP A 85 22.14 -9.74 15.86
CA TRP A 85 21.81 -11.11 15.50
C TRP A 85 22.75 -11.65 14.43
N THR A 86 23.39 -12.78 14.70
CA THR A 86 24.34 -13.42 13.78
C THR A 86 23.79 -14.75 13.28
N TYR A 87 23.69 -14.87 11.95
CA TYR A 87 23.41 -16.11 11.24
C TYR A 87 24.73 -16.73 10.78
N THR A 88 24.96 -18.01 11.09
CA THR A 88 26.16 -18.75 10.69
C THR A 88 25.76 -20.10 10.08
N ALA A 89 26.36 -20.46 8.95
CA ALA A 89 26.22 -21.78 8.31
C ALA A 89 27.58 -22.34 7.88
N ASP A 90 27.79 -23.63 8.12
CA ASP A 90 28.99 -24.34 7.64
C ASP A 90 28.91 -24.57 6.12
N LEU A 91 29.93 -24.14 5.37
CA LEU A 91 30.02 -24.35 3.92
C LEU A 91 30.65 -25.70 3.54
N LEU A 92 31.14 -26.53 4.47
CA LEU A 92 31.71 -27.85 4.14
C LEU A 92 30.77 -28.78 3.34
N PRO A 93 29.43 -28.74 3.46
CA PRO A 93 28.55 -29.50 2.57
C PRO A 93 28.64 -29.06 1.10
N PHE A 94 28.97 -27.79 0.84
CA PHE A 94 29.15 -27.20 -0.49
C PHE A 94 30.61 -27.32 -0.97
N THR A 95 31.59 -26.90 -0.16
CA THR A 95 33.01 -26.87 -0.61
C THR A 95 33.60 -28.26 -0.86
N ARG A 96 32.96 -29.33 -0.36
CA ARG A 96 33.30 -30.73 -0.67
C ARG A 96 32.74 -31.25 -2.00
N THR A 97 31.86 -30.52 -2.69
CA THR A 97 31.37 -30.91 -4.03
C THR A 97 32.10 -30.18 -5.16
N LEU A 98 32.92 -29.18 -4.84
CA LEU A 98 33.80 -28.48 -5.78
C LEU A 98 34.99 -29.37 -6.17
N ASP A 99 35.40 -29.31 -7.44
CA ASP A 99 36.65 -29.93 -7.90
C ASP A 99 37.83 -28.98 -7.61
N PRO A 100 38.81 -29.35 -6.76
CA PRO A 100 39.94 -28.50 -6.44
C PRO A 100 40.96 -28.35 -7.59
N GLU A 101 40.83 -29.09 -8.68
CA GLU A 101 41.66 -28.91 -9.89
C GLU A 101 41.00 -27.97 -10.93
N GLU A 102 39.72 -27.58 -10.79
CA GLU A 102 39.06 -26.63 -11.69
C GLU A 102 39.03 -25.19 -11.13
N ASN A 103 39.56 -24.22 -11.90
CA ASN A 103 39.50 -22.79 -11.58
C ASN A 103 38.10 -22.22 -11.87
N GLN A 104 37.12 -22.55 -11.01
CA GLN A 104 35.74 -22.06 -11.09
C GLN A 104 35.59 -20.68 -10.45
N ALA A 105 34.89 -19.75 -11.11
CA ALA A 105 34.53 -18.47 -10.50
C ALA A 105 33.24 -18.63 -9.69
N THR A 106 33.29 -18.29 -8.40
CA THR A 106 32.25 -18.61 -7.41
C THR A 106 31.71 -17.34 -6.76
N PHE A 107 30.40 -17.10 -6.86
CA PHE A 107 29.76 -15.87 -6.40
C PHE A 107 28.74 -16.14 -5.30
N LEU A 108 28.75 -15.35 -4.22
CA LEU A 108 27.70 -15.31 -3.21
C LEU A 108 26.70 -14.21 -3.55
N VAL A 109 25.42 -14.59 -3.68
CA VAL A 109 24.33 -13.71 -4.11
C VAL A 109 23.27 -13.64 -3.03
N PHE A 110 23.02 -12.45 -2.49
CA PHE A 110 21.90 -12.16 -1.61
C PHE A 110 20.91 -11.24 -2.33
N TYR A 111 19.65 -11.66 -2.44
CA TYR A 111 18.61 -10.83 -3.04
C TYR A 111 17.94 -9.84 -2.07
N GLY A 112 18.32 -9.88 -0.79
CA GLY A 112 17.93 -8.93 0.23
C GLY A 112 18.40 -9.36 1.63
N ILE A 113 19.06 -8.45 2.34
CA ILE A 113 19.47 -8.59 3.74
C ILE A 113 18.79 -7.45 4.49
N ASP A 114 18.15 -7.74 5.61
CA ASP A 114 17.43 -6.77 6.44
C ASP A 114 18.21 -6.52 7.75
N THR A 115 18.96 -5.43 7.91
CA THR A 115 19.31 -4.41 6.90
C THR A 115 20.80 -4.08 6.93
N VAL A 116 21.33 -3.87 8.14
CA VAL A 116 22.74 -3.53 8.34
C VAL A 116 23.49 -4.78 8.76
N ALA A 117 24.50 -5.21 8.00
CA ALA A 117 25.20 -6.46 8.28
C ALA A 117 26.68 -6.45 7.86
N ASN A 118 27.51 -7.15 8.63
CA ASN A 118 28.84 -7.61 8.21
C ASN A 118 28.73 -9.04 7.66
N ILE A 119 29.37 -9.31 6.53
CA ILE A 119 29.38 -10.61 5.85
C ILE A 119 30.82 -11.14 5.83
N SER A 120 31.01 -12.40 6.25
CA SER A 120 32.29 -13.10 6.15
C SER A 120 32.12 -14.52 5.59
N VAL A 121 33.14 -14.99 4.87
CA VAL A 121 33.20 -16.32 4.23
C VAL A 121 34.56 -16.93 4.50
N GLY A 122 34.60 -18.14 5.06
CA GLY A 122 35.84 -18.85 5.36
C GLY A 122 36.78 -18.04 6.27
N GLY A 123 36.23 -17.34 7.27
CA GLY A 123 36.97 -16.46 8.18
C GLY A 123 37.48 -15.14 7.57
N HIS A 124 37.18 -14.84 6.30
CA HIS A 124 37.52 -13.57 5.65
C HIS A 124 36.34 -12.59 5.63
N PRO A 125 36.52 -11.30 5.96
CA PRO A 125 35.48 -10.29 5.76
C PRO A 125 35.28 -10.02 4.26
N VAL A 126 34.05 -10.12 3.79
CA VAL A 126 33.66 -9.94 2.38
C VAL A 126 33.09 -8.55 2.14
N ALA A 127 32.12 -8.14 2.96
CA ALA A 127 31.41 -6.87 2.77
C ALA A 127 30.72 -6.38 4.06
N TRP A 128 30.40 -5.09 4.06
CA TRP A 128 29.40 -4.48 4.94
C TRP A 128 28.27 -3.92 4.09
N VAL A 129 27.02 -4.11 4.52
CA VAL A 129 25.80 -3.69 3.80
C VAL A 129 24.85 -2.93 4.71
N ASN A 130 23.98 -2.09 4.13
CA ASN A 130 23.11 -1.17 4.87
C ASN A 130 21.73 -0.88 4.24
N ASN A 131 21.29 -1.66 3.25
CA ASN A 131 20.07 -1.38 2.50
C ASN A 131 19.27 -2.66 2.20
N GLN A 132 18.04 -2.72 2.70
CA GLN A 132 17.11 -3.84 2.58
C GLN A 132 16.72 -4.13 1.12
N PHE A 133 16.74 -3.12 0.26
CA PHE A 133 16.09 -3.14 -1.04
C PHE A 133 17.00 -3.57 -2.20
N ARG A 134 18.28 -3.82 -1.92
CA ARG A 134 19.32 -4.16 -2.89
C ARG A 134 19.58 -5.66 -3.05
N GLN A 135 19.96 -6.04 -4.25
CA GLN A 135 20.66 -7.29 -4.55
C GLN A 135 22.17 -7.05 -4.40
N TYR A 136 22.84 -7.99 -3.74
CA TYR A 136 24.28 -7.97 -3.46
C TYR A 136 24.93 -9.24 -4.03
N THR A 137 25.94 -9.05 -4.89
CA THR A 137 26.69 -10.12 -5.56
C THR A 137 28.17 -9.95 -5.26
N PHE A 138 28.82 -10.96 -4.68
CA PHE A 138 30.23 -10.92 -4.26
C PHE A 138 31.00 -12.11 -4.85
N ASP A 139 32.17 -11.87 -5.46
CA ASP A 139 33.11 -12.95 -5.78
C ASP A 139 33.74 -13.48 -4.48
N ILE A 140 33.60 -14.79 -4.24
CA ILE A 140 34.12 -15.47 -3.04
C ILE A 140 35.13 -16.57 -3.36
N SER A 141 35.56 -16.68 -4.62
CA SER A 141 36.43 -17.75 -5.13
C SER A 141 37.70 -17.90 -4.30
N ALA A 142 38.37 -16.77 -4.00
CA ALA A 142 39.60 -16.75 -3.21
C ALA A 142 39.38 -17.10 -1.73
N PHE A 143 38.23 -16.75 -1.15
CA PHE A 143 37.93 -17.00 0.26
C PHE A 143 37.60 -18.47 0.53
N ILE A 144 36.94 -19.15 -0.42
CA ILE A 144 36.69 -20.59 -0.37
C ILE A 144 37.97 -21.39 -0.66
N ALA A 145 38.81 -20.95 -1.60
CA ALA A 145 40.06 -21.65 -1.93
C ALA A 145 41.12 -21.58 -0.83
N ALA A 146 41.13 -20.53 0.00
CA ALA A 146 42.14 -20.30 1.04
C ALA A 146 41.52 -19.81 2.37
N PRO A 147 40.70 -20.62 3.07
CA PRO A 147 40.02 -20.21 4.30
C PRO A 147 40.98 -19.80 5.42
N SER A 148 40.66 -18.68 6.09
CA SER A 148 41.40 -18.15 7.23
C SER A 148 41.24 -19.03 8.46
N SER A 149 42.34 -19.35 9.13
CA SER A 149 42.37 -20.11 10.39
C SER A 149 41.66 -21.48 10.39
N GLY A 150 41.31 -22.02 9.22
CA GLY A 150 40.51 -23.25 9.08
C GLY A 150 39.00 -23.05 9.29
N ASP A 151 38.51 -21.81 9.30
CA ASP A 151 37.08 -21.50 9.34
C ASP A 151 36.41 -21.87 8.01
N SER A 152 35.31 -22.60 8.07
CA SER A 152 34.52 -23.02 6.91
C SER A 152 33.16 -22.31 6.79
N ASN A 153 32.88 -21.31 7.63
CA ASN A 153 31.54 -20.75 7.71
C ASN A 153 31.28 -19.61 6.71
N LEU A 154 30.02 -19.50 6.28
CA LEU A 154 29.39 -18.24 5.91
C LEU A 154 28.77 -17.66 7.19
N THR A 155 29.14 -16.41 7.54
CA THR A 155 28.56 -15.69 8.67
C THR A 155 28.03 -14.33 8.21
N VAL A 156 26.81 -14.01 8.65
CA VAL A 156 26.15 -12.72 8.45
C VAL A 156 25.77 -12.18 9.83
N SER A 157 26.54 -11.22 10.33
CA SER A 157 26.32 -10.55 11.61
C SER A 157 25.54 -9.25 11.38
N LEU A 158 24.25 -9.28 11.68
CA LEU A 158 23.34 -8.14 11.52
C LEU A 158 23.34 -7.25 12.77
N GLN A 159 23.34 -5.95 12.52
CA GLN A 159 23.18 -4.92 13.54
C GLN A 159 21.70 -4.53 13.70
N SER A 160 21.27 -4.23 14.92
CA SER A 160 20.01 -3.53 15.20
C SER A 160 19.85 -2.30 14.29
N ALA A 161 18.83 -2.31 13.42
CA ALA A 161 18.55 -1.21 12.52
C ALA A 161 18.15 0.07 13.29
N TYR A 162 17.46 -0.08 14.42
CA TYR A 162 17.15 1.01 15.34
C TYR A 162 18.43 1.65 15.90
N HIS A 163 19.34 0.88 16.49
CA HIS A 163 20.59 1.42 17.04
C HIS A 163 21.55 1.93 15.96
N TYR A 164 21.54 1.36 14.75
CA TYR A 164 22.27 1.93 13.61
C TYR A 164 21.75 3.34 13.27
N ALA A 165 20.46 3.45 12.97
CA ALA A 165 19.85 4.71 12.56
C ALA A 165 19.92 5.78 13.66
N LEU A 166 19.72 5.39 14.94
CA LEU A 166 19.92 6.26 16.10
C LEU A 166 21.38 6.77 16.20
N ASN A 167 22.38 5.92 15.94
CA ASN A 167 23.79 6.32 15.95
C ASN A 167 24.15 7.23 14.76
N VAL A 168 23.45 7.12 13.62
CA VAL A 168 23.61 8.04 12.48
C VAL A 168 22.93 9.38 12.79
N SER A 169 21.68 9.37 13.25
CA SER A 169 20.89 10.58 13.54
C SER A 169 21.36 11.40 14.74
N THR A 170 22.26 10.86 15.56
CA THR A 170 22.83 11.54 16.75
C THR A 170 24.28 12.00 16.55
N ARG A 171 24.84 11.88 15.34
CA ARG A 171 26.18 12.41 15.05
C ARG A 171 26.20 13.95 15.14
N PRO A 172 27.33 14.58 15.53
CA PRO A 172 27.46 16.04 15.56
C PRO A 172 27.37 16.74 14.19
N ASP A 173 27.48 15.98 13.09
CA ASP A 173 27.33 16.41 11.70
C ASP A 173 26.05 15.89 11.03
N ALA A 174 25.15 15.25 11.79
CA ALA A 174 23.81 14.90 11.29
C ALA A 174 22.90 16.13 11.25
N GLU A 175 22.08 16.21 10.20
CA GLU A 175 21.02 17.20 10.08
C GLU A 175 19.90 16.99 11.12
N HIS A 176 19.20 18.07 11.47
CA HIS A 176 18.04 18.03 12.37
C HIS A 176 16.74 18.34 11.62
N PHE A 177 15.91 17.32 11.39
CA PHE A 177 14.61 17.47 10.76
C PHE A 177 13.53 17.97 11.74
N PRO A 178 12.77 19.02 11.38
CA PRO A 178 11.69 19.53 12.20
C PRO A 178 10.47 18.60 12.17
N GLY A 179 10.08 18.06 13.33
CA GLY A 179 8.78 17.38 13.50
C GLY A 179 8.62 16.01 12.85
N ASN A 180 9.73 15.32 12.54
CA ASN A 180 9.73 14.02 11.85
C ASN A 180 8.75 12.97 12.43
N GLY A 181 8.17 12.16 11.54
CA GLY A 181 7.13 11.15 11.76
C GLY A 181 7.10 10.51 13.15
N GLY A 182 6.04 10.82 13.89
CA GLY A 182 5.85 10.47 15.30
C GLY A 182 5.14 9.14 15.51
N PHE A 183 5.73 8.04 15.04
CA PHE A 183 5.30 6.67 15.35
C PHE A 183 5.98 6.16 16.64
N GLU A 184 6.17 4.85 16.80
CA GLU A 184 6.74 4.25 18.01
C GLU A 184 8.24 4.54 18.19
N TYR A 185 9.01 4.51 17.09
CA TYR A 185 10.43 4.91 17.04
C TYR A 185 10.61 6.25 16.29
N PRO A 186 10.19 7.39 16.90
CA PRO A 186 10.00 8.66 16.20
C PRO A 186 11.27 9.20 15.55
N GLY A 187 11.16 9.57 14.27
CA GLY A 187 12.22 10.21 13.48
C GLY A 187 13.46 9.37 13.18
N ILE A 188 13.43 8.05 13.42
CA ILE A 188 14.57 7.15 13.20
C ILE A 188 14.61 6.62 11.75
N PHE A 189 13.46 6.19 11.21
CA PHE A 189 13.39 5.49 9.92
C PHE A 189 14.02 6.22 8.71
N PRO A 190 14.04 7.57 8.60
CA PRO A 190 14.67 8.23 7.44
C PRO A 190 16.19 8.03 7.34
N TRP A 191 16.84 7.61 8.43
CA TRP A 191 18.30 7.42 8.51
C TRP A 191 18.78 6.01 8.13
N VAL A 192 17.89 5.15 7.63
CA VAL A 192 18.23 3.79 7.18
C VAL A 192 17.37 3.38 5.98
N ARG A 193 17.95 2.66 5.03
CA ARG A 193 17.21 2.10 3.89
C ARG A 193 16.57 0.76 4.27
N LYS A 194 15.53 0.86 5.10
CA LYS A 194 14.64 -0.21 5.59
C LYS A 194 13.19 0.25 5.41
N VAL A 195 12.24 -0.69 5.38
CA VAL A 195 10.79 -0.41 5.41
C VAL A 195 10.49 0.59 6.53
N ALA A 196 9.77 1.68 6.23
CA ALA A 196 9.47 2.72 7.20
C ALA A 196 8.49 2.23 8.28
N SER A 197 7.46 1.50 7.87
CA SER A 197 6.42 0.92 8.74
C SER A 197 6.92 -0.17 9.71
N ASP A 198 8.11 -0.74 9.51
CA ASP A 198 8.73 -1.67 10.47
C ASP A 198 9.06 -0.98 11.82
N PHE A 199 9.12 0.35 11.84
CA PHE A 199 9.34 1.20 13.03
C PHE A 199 8.04 1.65 13.71
N GLY A 200 6.90 1.06 13.32
CA GLY A 200 5.55 1.43 13.75
C GLY A 200 4.84 2.28 12.69
N TRP A 201 3.51 2.12 12.59
CA TRP A 201 2.65 3.00 11.79
C TRP A 201 1.26 3.13 12.43
N ASP A 202 0.43 4.07 11.97
CA ASP A 202 -0.91 4.30 12.55
C ASP A 202 -1.95 3.16 12.36
N TRP A 203 -1.56 2.11 11.64
CA TRP A 203 -2.25 0.82 11.48
C TRP A 203 -1.38 -0.40 11.82
N GLY A 204 -0.11 -0.24 12.23
CA GLY A 204 0.90 -1.30 12.18
C GLY A 204 1.92 -1.31 13.33
N PRO A 205 2.45 -2.50 13.71
CA PRO A 205 3.36 -2.69 14.84
C PRO A 205 4.83 -2.39 14.49
N ALA A 206 5.64 -2.19 15.52
CA ALA A 206 7.01 -1.70 15.47
C ALA A 206 8.07 -2.79 15.75
N PHE A 207 7.98 -3.94 15.08
CA PHE A 207 8.86 -5.09 15.34
C PHE A 207 10.32 -4.90 14.88
N VAL A 208 10.64 -3.92 14.04
CA VAL A 208 11.98 -3.64 13.45
C VAL A 208 12.78 -4.93 13.18
N PRO A 209 12.26 -5.88 12.38
CA PRO A 209 12.87 -7.20 12.23
C PRO A 209 14.25 -7.12 11.56
N VAL A 210 15.07 -8.14 11.79
CA VAL A 210 16.36 -8.33 11.10
C VAL A 210 16.55 -9.78 10.66
N GLY A 211 17.22 -9.99 9.53
CA GLY A 211 17.57 -11.30 9.00
C GLY A 211 17.93 -11.27 7.52
N ILE A 212 18.07 -12.45 6.92
CA ILE A 212 18.28 -12.59 5.47
C ILE A 212 16.89 -12.85 4.88
N TYR A 213 16.14 -11.80 4.58
CA TYR A 213 14.69 -11.87 4.35
C TYR A 213 14.27 -12.36 2.95
N LYS A 214 15.22 -12.44 2.02
CA LYS A 214 15.04 -12.99 0.66
C LYS A 214 15.97 -14.18 0.42
N PRO A 215 15.69 -15.03 -0.57
CA PRO A 215 16.57 -16.14 -0.95
C PRO A 215 18.01 -15.70 -1.24
N ALA A 216 18.96 -16.60 -1.00
CA ALA A 216 20.38 -16.39 -1.25
C ALA A 216 21.02 -17.66 -1.84
N TYR A 217 22.05 -17.48 -2.67
CA TYR A 217 22.62 -18.54 -3.50
C TYR A 217 24.14 -18.41 -3.62
N ILE A 218 24.80 -19.53 -3.92
CA ILE A 218 26.16 -19.53 -4.46
C ILE A 218 26.05 -19.93 -5.94
N VAL A 219 26.63 -19.14 -6.85
CA VAL A 219 26.63 -19.36 -8.30
C VAL A 219 28.04 -19.71 -8.75
N ILE A 220 28.18 -20.76 -9.57
CA ILE A 220 29.46 -21.28 -10.07
C ILE A 220 29.51 -21.11 -11.59
N LEU A 221 30.57 -20.45 -12.10
CA LEU A 221 30.86 -20.34 -13.52
C LEU A 221 32.04 -21.22 -13.93
N ALA A 222 31.83 -22.00 -14.99
CA ALA A 222 32.81 -22.95 -15.52
C ALA A 222 34.01 -22.25 -16.20
N SER A 223 35.16 -22.92 -16.16
CA SER A 223 36.43 -22.42 -16.71
C SER A 223 36.58 -22.56 -18.24
N SER A 224 35.65 -23.24 -18.93
CA SER A 224 35.70 -23.46 -20.37
C SER A 224 34.32 -23.44 -21.04
N THR A 225 34.30 -23.19 -22.35
CA THR A 225 33.10 -23.19 -23.20
C THR A 225 32.68 -24.57 -23.71
N ASN A 226 33.42 -25.64 -23.35
CA ASN A 226 33.27 -26.96 -23.99
C ASN A 226 32.36 -27.92 -23.23
N HIS A 227 31.82 -27.53 -22.08
CA HIS A 227 30.81 -28.31 -21.36
C HIS A 227 29.44 -28.07 -22.02
N SER A 228 28.65 -29.14 -22.18
CA SER A 228 27.35 -29.07 -22.84
C SER A 228 26.42 -28.09 -22.12
N ALA A 229 25.82 -27.16 -22.85
CA ALA A 229 25.02 -26.11 -22.23
C ALA A 229 23.83 -26.65 -21.44
N VAL A 230 23.57 -25.95 -20.35
CA VAL A 230 22.44 -26.13 -19.43
C VAL A 230 21.63 -24.84 -19.40
N GLN A 231 20.39 -24.95 -18.91
CA GLN A 231 19.53 -23.81 -18.62
C GLN A 231 20.18 -22.89 -17.58
N THR A 232 20.91 -21.87 -18.03
CA THR A 232 21.36 -20.74 -17.20
C THR A 232 20.20 -19.79 -16.90
N GLY A 233 19.12 -20.35 -16.36
CA GLY A 233 18.04 -19.57 -15.78
C GLY A 233 18.55 -18.75 -14.60
N THR A 234 17.92 -17.61 -14.34
CA THR A 234 18.02 -16.95 -13.03
C THR A 234 17.60 -17.97 -11.94
N PRO A 235 18.18 -17.92 -10.71
CA PRO A 235 17.78 -18.79 -9.61
C PRO A 235 16.25 -18.92 -9.46
N PRO A 236 15.75 -20.12 -9.11
CA PRO A 236 15.10 -21.00 -10.09
C PRO A 236 13.78 -20.50 -10.66
N ILE A 237 13.64 -20.60 -11.98
CA ILE A 237 12.41 -20.28 -12.72
C ILE A 237 11.50 -21.50 -12.85
N SER A 238 10.23 -21.27 -12.52
CA SER A 238 9.03 -22.11 -12.73
C SER A 238 8.78 -23.30 -11.80
N PRO A 239 7.54 -23.45 -11.27
CA PRO A 239 7.04 -24.76 -10.88
C PRO A 239 6.81 -25.64 -12.13
N SER A 240 6.72 -26.96 -11.93
CA SER A 240 6.38 -27.97 -12.95
C SER A 240 7.35 -28.15 -14.14
N HIS A 241 8.65 -28.29 -13.86
CA HIS A 241 9.51 -29.15 -14.69
C HIS A 241 10.41 -30.04 -13.80
N PRO A 242 10.56 -31.34 -14.09
CA PRO A 242 11.50 -32.21 -13.40
C PRO A 242 12.93 -32.05 -13.97
N ALA A 243 13.91 -32.38 -13.12
CA ALA A 243 15.36 -32.24 -13.32
C ALA A 243 15.90 -30.80 -13.37
N MET A 244 16.82 -30.50 -12.45
CA MET A 244 17.96 -29.64 -12.77
C MET A 244 18.96 -30.54 -13.49
N ASP A 245 19.31 -30.22 -14.73
CA ASP A 245 20.55 -30.73 -15.35
C ASP A 245 21.66 -29.74 -14.93
N ASP A 246 22.54 -30.02 -13.97
CA ASP A 246 23.74 -30.89 -13.96
C ASP A 246 24.99 -30.38 -14.72
N VAL A 247 25.02 -29.13 -15.24
CA VAL A 247 26.25 -28.52 -15.81
C VAL A 247 26.36 -27.02 -15.49
N SER A 248 27.55 -26.56 -15.07
CA SER A 248 27.88 -25.14 -14.92
C SER A 248 28.19 -24.47 -16.28
N GLY A 249 27.53 -23.36 -16.57
CA GLY A 249 27.83 -22.53 -17.73
C GLY A 249 28.96 -21.52 -17.45
N PRO A 250 29.63 -20.97 -18.47
CA PRO A 250 30.67 -19.94 -18.28
C PRO A 250 30.10 -18.50 -18.13
N ILE A 251 28.78 -18.32 -18.26
CA ILE A 251 28.06 -17.04 -18.20
C ILE A 251 26.84 -17.16 -17.27
N TRP A 252 26.52 -16.09 -16.52
CA TRP A 252 25.30 -15.94 -15.73
C TRP A 252 24.69 -14.54 -15.90
N VAL A 253 23.35 -14.44 -15.87
CA VAL A 253 22.58 -13.19 -15.90
C VAL A 253 22.34 -12.69 -14.46
N ASP A 254 23.10 -11.68 -14.04
CA ASP A 254 23.05 -11.07 -12.70
C ASP A 254 21.84 -10.12 -12.58
N GLU A 255 21.58 -9.32 -13.63
CA GLU A 255 20.40 -8.46 -13.75
C GLU A 255 19.82 -8.53 -15.18
N SER A 256 18.52 -8.24 -15.32
CA SER A 256 17.86 -8.08 -16.61
C SER A 256 16.76 -7.02 -16.53
N SER A 257 16.55 -6.28 -17.62
CA SER A 257 15.45 -5.32 -17.80
C SER A 257 14.83 -5.55 -19.16
N ILE A 258 13.50 -5.56 -19.22
CA ILE A 258 12.71 -5.67 -20.45
C ILE A 258 11.71 -4.53 -20.44
N ASP A 259 11.73 -3.70 -21.48
CA ASP A 259 10.82 -2.57 -21.63
C ASP A 259 10.08 -2.66 -22.97
N ILE A 260 8.77 -2.37 -22.96
CA ILE A 260 7.91 -2.45 -24.13
C ILE A 260 7.12 -1.14 -24.27
N TYR A 261 7.50 -0.34 -25.26
CA TYR A 261 7.01 1.02 -25.49
C TYR A 261 6.76 1.29 -26.98
N LYS A 262 6.18 2.45 -27.31
CA LYS A 262 6.02 2.91 -28.69
C LYS A 262 7.27 3.61 -29.21
N ALA A 263 7.62 3.39 -30.48
CA ALA A 263 8.75 4.08 -31.09
C ALA A 263 8.60 5.61 -31.00
N GLY A 264 9.50 6.26 -30.26
CA GLY A 264 9.47 7.71 -29.97
C GLY A 264 8.84 8.09 -28.62
N GLN A 265 8.32 7.14 -27.83
CA GLN A 265 7.82 7.37 -26.48
C GLN A 265 8.97 7.67 -25.48
N SER A 266 8.69 8.54 -24.52
CA SER A 266 9.45 8.75 -23.29
C SER A 266 8.47 9.05 -22.15
N PHE A 267 8.96 9.27 -20.94
CA PHE A 267 8.14 9.77 -19.82
C PHE A 267 7.49 11.14 -20.13
N SER A 268 8.12 11.97 -20.98
CA SER A 268 7.70 13.33 -21.32
C SER A 268 6.98 13.46 -22.67
N VAL A 269 7.06 12.44 -23.54
CA VAL A 269 6.47 12.43 -24.89
C VAL A 269 5.36 11.37 -24.96
N PRO A 270 4.07 11.78 -25.06
CA PRO A 270 2.95 10.86 -25.17
C PRO A 270 3.09 9.89 -26.36
N PRO A 271 2.79 8.60 -26.17
CA PRO A 271 3.01 7.58 -27.19
C PRO A 271 2.06 7.71 -28.39
N ASP A 272 2.63 7.79 -29.60
CA ASP A 272 1.86 7.57 -30.83
C ASP A 272 1.34 6.13 -30.85
N GLN A 273 0.02 6.01 -30.69
CA GLN A 273 -0.68 4.74 -30.64
C GLN A 273 -0.55 3.92 -31.94
N LYS A 274 -0.15 4.53 -33.06
CA LYS A 274 0.03 3.87 -34.36
C LYS A 274 1.50 3.56 -34.70
N ALA A 275 2.45 4.04 -33.90
CA ALA A 275 3.86 3.71 -34.08
C ALA A 275 4.10 2.22 -33.79
N ASP A 276 5.18 1.67 -34.34
CA ASP A 276 5.58 0.28 -34.04
C ASP A 276 6.01 0.16 -32.56
N TRP A 277 5.88 -1.05 -32.02
CA TRP A 277 6.36 -1.39 -30.69
C TRP A 277 7.87 -1.58 -30.71
N VAL A 278 8.55 -1.07 -29.69
CA VAL A 278 9.96 -1.37 -29.39
C VAL A 278 9.98 -2.31 -28.20
N VAL A 279 10.58 -3.48 -28.39
CA VAL A 279 10.92 -4.41 -27.31
C VAL A 279 12.42 -4.24 -27.04
N ASN A 280 12.73 -3.61 -25.91
CA ASN A 280 14.09 -3.31 -25.48
C ASN A 280 14.50 -4.34 -24.41
N VAL A 281 15.60 -5.05 -24.62
CA VAL A 281 16.08 -6.10 -23.72
C VAL A 281 17.52 -5.79 -23.32
N THR A 282 17.72 -5.52 -22.03
CA THR A 282 19.02 -5.25 -21.42
C THR A 282 19.40 -6.38 -20.46
N LEU A 283 20.61 -6.90 -20.59
CA LEU A 283 21.15 -7.97 -19.74
C LEU A 283 22.48 -7.53 -19.12
N ALA A 284 22.67 -7.88 -17.84
CA ALA A 284 23.95 -7.81 -17.15
C ALA A 284 24.54 -9.22 -17.03
N LEU A 285 25.64 -9.46 -17.73
CA LEU A 285 26.28 -10.77 -17.80
C LEU A 285 27.55 -10.79 -16.96
N ARG A 286 27.67 -11.76 -16.05
CA ARG A 286 28.97 -12.14 -15.49
C ARG A 286 29.54 -13.32 -16.27
N SER A 287 30.85 -13.34 -16.47
CA SER A 287 31.51 -14.43 -17.20
C SER A 287 32.91 -14.75 -16.66
N ALA A 288 33.19 -16.05 -16.52
CA ALA A 288 34.52 -16.54 -16.13
C ALA A 288 35.51 -16.63 -17.32
N VAL A 289 35.00 -16.65 -18.55
CA VAL A 289 35.80 -16.76 -19.79
C VAL A 289 35.51 -15.57 -20.70
N SER A 290 36.30 -15.37 -21.75
CA SER A 290 35.89 -14.48 -22.83
C SER A 290 35.19 -15.28 -23.93
N VAL A 291 34.00 -14.86 -24.33
CA VAL A 291 33.21 -15.52 -25.38
C VAL A 291 33.16 -14.64 -26.62
N PRO A 292 33.93 -14.95 -27.67
CA PRO A 292 33.98 -14.15 -28.89
C PRO A 292 32.70 -14.33 -29.72
N LYS A 293 32.21 -13.23 -30.30
CA LYS A 293 31.06 -13.17 -31.22
C LYS A 293 29.86 -13.98 -30.75
N SER A 294 29.06 -13.45 -29.84
CA SER A 294 27.78 -14.07 -29.49
C SER A 294 26.65 -13.52 -30.36
N VAL A 295 25.54 -14.26 -30.49
CA VAL A 295 24.29 -13.76 -31.08
C VAL A 295 23.14 -13.90 -30.09
N LEU A 296 22.31 -12.86 -29.97
CA LEU A 296 21.08 -12.91 -29.20
C LEU A 296 19.88 -13.05 -30.14
N THR A 297 18.96 -13.97 -29.83
CA THR A 297 17.69 -14.15 -30.53
C THR A 297 16.54 -13.95 -29.56
N LEU A 298 15.54 -13.18 -29.97
CA LEU A 298 14.30 -12.96 -29.23
C LEU A 298 13.13 -13.65 -29.95
N SER A 299 12.18 -14.22 -29.23
CA SER A 299 10.94 -14.72 -29.85
C SER A 299 9.72 -14.59 -28.95
N PHE A 300 8.56 -14.44 -29.60
CA PHE A 300 7.23 -14.55 -29.01
C PHE A 300 6.50 -15.71 -29.70
N PRO A 301 6.54 -16.93 -29.14
CA PRO A 301 5.97 -18.11 -29.79
C PRO A 301 4.47 -17.97 -30.10
N GLU A 302 3.70 -17.32 -29.21
CA GLU A 302 2.25 -17.13 -29.40
C GLU A 302 1.89 -16.06 -30.45
N LEU A 303 2.89 -15.31 -30.95
CA LEU A 303 2.76 -14.41 -32.10
C LEU A 303 3.38 -14.99 -33.38
N ASN A 304 4.00 -16.18 -33.30
CA ASN A 304 4.86 -16.74 -34.35
C ASN A 304 5.92 -15.75 -34.85
N LEU A 305 6.52 -14.99 -33.93
CA LEU A 305 7.59 -14.03 -34.19
C LEU A 305 8.92 -14.51 -33.62
N THR A 306 9.99 -14.37 -34.39
CA THR A 306 11.38 -14.50 -33.96
C THR A 306 12.16 -13.36 -34.59
N SER A 307 13.10 -12.75 -33.86
CA SER A 307 13.98 -11.72 -34.39
C SER A 307 15.00 -12.32 -35.36
N GLU A 308 15.52 -11.51 -36.27
CA GLU A 308 16.86 -11.81 -36.81
C GLU A 308 17.87 -11.84 -35.64
N PRO A 309 18.94 -12.66 -35.70
CA PRO A 309 19.93 -12.70 -34.62
C PRO A 309 20.68 -11.36 -34.50
N PHE A 310 20.71 -10.81 -33.29
CA PHE A 310 21.48 -9.61 -32.97
C PHE A 310 22.95 -9.98 -32.72
N ASP A 311 23.87 -9.48 -33.55
CA ASP A 311 25.32 -9.59 -33.31
C ASP A 311 25.70 -8.89 -32.00
N ILE A 312 26.22 -9.66 -31.04
CA ILE A 312 26.72 -9.17 -29.75
C ILE A 312 28.25 -9.13 -29.81
N ALA A 313 28.83 -8.04 -29.30
CA ALA A 313 30.28 -7.88 -29.18
C ALA A 313 30.91 -8.98 -28.31
N ASP A 314 32.22 -9.20 -28.47
CA ASP A 314 32.97 -10.19 -27.69
C ASP A 314 32.77 -9.96 -26.18
N ILE A 315 32.21 -10.96 -25.49
CA ILE A 315 31.93 -10.88 -24.06
C ILE A 315 33.26 -11.04 -23.32
N PRO A 316 33.68 -10.08 -22.47
CA PRO A 316 34.92 -10.17 -21.72
C PRO A 316 34.77 -11.08 -20.51
N ILE A 317 35.91 -11.47 -19.91
CA ILE A 317 35.91 -11.98 -18.53
C ILE A 317 35.40 -10.85 -17.63
N ALA A 318 34.33 -11.12 -16.89
CA ALA A 318 33.51 -10.16 -16.19
C ALA A 318 33.04 -10.77 -14.86
N THR A 319 33.98 -10.96 -13.92
CA THR A 319 33.69 -11.52 -12.58
C THR A 319 33.33 -10.43 -11.58
N ASN A 320 34.17 -9.39 -11.46
CA ASN A 320 34.00 -8.30 -10.49
C ASN A 320 32.79 -7.40 -10.80
N GLU A 321 32.66 -6.98 -12.07
CA GLU A 321 31.60 -6.12 -12.58
C GLU A 321 30.93 -6.79 -13.78
N SER A 322 29.61 -6.63 -13.91
CA SER A 322 28.81 -7.27 -14.95
C SER A 322 28.95 -6.54 -16.30
N PHE A 323 29.14 -7.29 -17.37
CA PHE A 323 29.14 -6.78 -18.74
C PHE A 323 27.70 -6.49 -19.19
N TRP A 324 27.43 -5.23 -19.53
CA TRP A 324 26.10 -4.78 -19.95
C TRP A 324 25.93 -4.82 -21.46
N MET A 325 24.82 -5.42 -21.92
CA MET A 325 24.40 -5.43 -23.31
C MET A 325 22.91 -5.12 -23.45
N THR A 326 22.53 -4.46 -24.55
CA THR A 326 21.15 -4.06 -24.85
C THR A 326 20.86 -4.31 -26.33
N VAL A 327 19.69 -4.88 -26.63
CA VAL A 327 19.14 -4.97 -27.99
C VAL A 327 17.75 -4.33 -28.06
N THR A 328 17.39 -3.81 -29.22
CA THR A 328 16.03 -3.31 -29.50
C THR A 328 15.44 -4.01 -30.73
N TRP A 329 14.23 -4.55 -30.57
CA TRP A 329 13.48 -5.22 -31.63
C TRP A 329 12.20 -4.44 -31.93
N SER A 330 11.97 -4.09 -33.20
CA SER A 330 10.73 -3.44 -33.64
C SER A 330 9.69 -4.47 -34.07
N ILE A 331 8.46 -4.34 -33.57
CA ILE A 331 7.32 -5.20 -33.90
C ILE A 331 6.15 -4.30 -34.36
N PRO A 332 5.55 -4.52 -35.55
CA PRO A 332 4.47 -3.66 -36.04
C PRO A 332 3.26 -3.59 -35.11
N ASP A 333 2.64 -2.41 -34.98
CA ASP A 333 1.52 -2.19 -34.05
C ASP A 333 0.39 -3.22 -34.19
N SER A 334 0.09 -3.61 -35.42
CA SER A 334 -1.03 -4.50 -35.78
C SER A 334 -0.82 -5.98 -35.43
N VAL A 335 0.33 -6.39 -34.90
CA VAL A 335 0.63 -7.80 -34.60
C VAL A 335 0.21 -8.22 -33.18
N PRO A 336 0.67 -7.58 -32.09
CA PRO A 336 0.23 -7.95 -30.75
C PRO A 336 -1.16 -7.40 -30.42
N GLN A 337 -2.06 -8.26 -29.94
CA GLN A 337 -3.21 -7.80 -29.15
C GLN A 337 -2.70 -7.15 -27.86
N ARG A 338 -3.28 -6.01 -27.49
CA ARG A 338 -2.83 -5.19 -26.35
C ARG A 338 -3.37 -5.72 -25.03
N TRP A 339 -2.60 -5.51 -23.96
CA TRP A 339 -3.02 -5.77 -22.58
C TRP A 339 -3.89 -4.59 -22.07
N TYR A 340 -4.96 -4.93 -21.35
CA TYR A 340 -5.87 -4.00 -20.67
C TYR A 340 -6.19 -4.55 -19.26
N PRO A 341 -6.56 -3.68 -18.29
CA PRO A 341 -7.11 -4.16 -17.03
C PRO A 341 -8.48 -4.83 -17.23
N HIS A 342 -8.86 -5.72 -16.32
CA HIS A 342 -9.97 -6.67 -16.49
C HIS A 342 -11.33 -6.01 -16.77
N ASN A 343 -11.57 -4.82 -16.23
CA ASN A 343 -12.82 -4.09 -16.42
C ASN A 343 -12.85 -3.20 -17.67
N LEU A 344 -11.79 -3.18 -18.48
CA LEU A 344 -11.70 -2.43 -19.76
C LEU A 344 -11.28 -3.33 -20.95
N GLY A 345 -10.98 -4.60 -20.74
CA GLY A 345 -10.57 -5.52 -21.80
C GLY A 345 -9.89 -6.78 -21.28
N THR A 346 -9.14 -7.44 -22.16
CA THR A 346 -8.40 -8.67 -21.81
C THR A 346 -6.98 -8.34 -21.32
N PRO A 347 -6.53 -8.89 -20.17
CA PRO A 347 -5.13 -8.81 -19.75
C PRO A 347 -4.26 -9.77 -20.58
N LYS A 348 -4.07 -9.45 -21.86
CA LYS A 348 -3.38 -10.34 -22.81
C LYS A 348 -1.86 -10.31 -22.63
N LEU A 349 -1.31 -11.42 -22.15
CA LEU A 349 0.12 -11.66 -21.96
C LEU A 349 0.72 -12.58 -23.03
N TYR A 350 2.04 -12.56 -23.13
CA TYR A 350 2.87 -13.36 -24.03
C TYR A 350 4.16 -13.78 -23.32
N ASN A 351 4.77 -14.86 -23.79
CA ASN A 351 6.08 -15.31 -23.33
C ASN A 351 7.18 -14.82 -24.26
N LEU A 352 8.08 -13.99 -23.75
CA LEU A 352 9.33 -13.63 -24.42
C LEU A 352 10.39 -14.68 -24.11
N SER A 353 10.87 -15.39 -25.13
CA SER A 353 12.07 -16.23 -25.02
C SER A 353 13.30 -15.40 -25.40
N VAL A 354 14.35 -15.50 -24.59
CA VAL A 354 15.63 -14.80 -24.76
C VAL A 354 16.75 -15.83 -24.82
N ILE A 355 17.42 -15.93 -25.98
CA ILE A 355 18.45 -16.94 -26.24
C ILE A 355 19.75 -16.27 -26.68
N LEU A 356 20.86 -16.50 -25.97
CA LEU A 356 22.22 -16.10 -26.33
C LEU A 356 23.02 -17.36 -26.74
N ALA A 357 23.69 -17.34 -27.89
CA ALA A 357 24.45 -18.49 -28.40
C ALA A 357 25.71 -18.07 -29.18
N THR A 358 26.62 -19.02 -29.42
CA THR A 358 27.74 -18.83 -30.35
C THR A 358 27.34 -19.21 -31.79
N PRO A 359 27.73 -18.44 -32.82
CA PRO A 359 27.45 -18.77 -34.22
C PRO A 359 28.18 -20.01 -34.72
N GLY A 360 27.48 -20.81 -35.53
CA GLY A 360 28.09 -21.72 -36.50
C GLY A 360 28.28 -23.18 -36.07
N ASP A 361 27.93 -23.56 -34.84
CA ASP A 361 27.89 -24.98 -34.46
C ASP A 361 26.49 -25.60 -34.72
N SER A 362 26.45 -26.72 -35.43
CA SER A 362 25.23 -27.47 -35.73
C SER A 362 24.62 -28.20 -34.52
N SER A 363 25.32 -28.21 -33.38
CA SER A 363 24.82 -28.64 -32.06
C SER A 363 24.44 -27.48 -31.13
N SER A 364 24.43 -26.24 -31.62
CA SER A 364 24.23 -24.94 -30.93
C SER A 364 23.77 -24.99 -29.45
N THR A 365 24.72 -25.19 -28.55
CA THR A 365 24.55 -25.10 -27.11
C THR A 365 24.41 -23.63 -26.66
N SER A 366 23.24 -23.23 -26.17
CA SER A 366 22.93 -21.85 -25.77
C SER A 366 23.66 -21.43 -24.49
N LEU A 367 24.33 -20.28 -24.52
CA LEU A 367 25.03 -19.67 -23.38
C LEU A 367 24.06 -19.13 -22.32
N VAL A 368 22.95 -18.54 -22.78
CA VAL A 368 21.81 -18.08 -21.98
C VAL A 368 20.53 -18.51 -22.67
N ASN A 369 19.58 -19.07 -21.91
CA ASN A 369 18.23 -19.36 -22.39
C ASN A 369 17.24 -19.21 -21.23
N PHE A 370 16.33 -18.25 -21.32
CA PHE A 370 15.21 -18.12 -20.39
C PHE A 370 13.95 -17.64 -21.10
N VAL A 371 12.80 -17.89 -20.46
CA VAL A 371 11.48 -17.46 -20.91
C VAL A 371 10.85 -16.61 -19.82
N THR A 372 10.20 -15.50 -20.19
CA THR A 372 9.59 -14.58 -19.23
C THR A 372 8.31 -13.95 -19.76
N ARG A 373 7.29 -13.86 -18.88
CA ARG A 373 5.96 -13.35 -19.22
C ARG A 373 5.94 -11.81 -19.20
N THR A 374 5.30 -11.21 -20.20
CA THR A 374 5.12 -9.76 -20.37
C THR A 374 3.87 -9.46 -21.24
N GLY A 375 3.57 -8.19 -21.54
CA GLY A 375 2.42 -7.79 -22.37
C GLY A 375 2.57 -6.41 -23.00
N PHE A 376 1.90 -6.19 -24.13
CA PHE A 376 2.00 -4.97 -24.92
C PHE A 376 0.94 -3.95 -24.48
N ARG A 377 1.35 -2.88 -23.78
CA ARG A 377 0.48 -1.75 -23.40
C ARG A 377 1.24 -0.44 -23.39
N THR A 378 0.56 0.67 -23.72
CA THR A 378 1.04 2.00 -23.32
C THR A 378 0.23 2.49 -22.13
N ILE A 379 0.92 3.04 -21.14
CA ILE A 379 0.32 3.83 -20.06
C ILE A 379 0.87 5.25 -20.15
N GLU A 380 0.01 6.24 -19.94
CA GLU A 380 0.36 7.66 -19.85
C GLU A 380 -0.29 8.20 -18.58
N LEU A 381 0.48 8.90 -17.72
CA LEU A 381 -0.09 9.76 -16.68
C LEU A 381 -0.17 11.17 -17.26
N ALA A 382 -1.37 11.64 -17.55
CA ALA A 382 -1.60 12.94 -18.16
C ALA A 382 -1.50 14.03 -17.08
N GLN A 383 -0.36 14.72 -17.04
CA GLN A 383 -0.03 15.76 -16.05
C GLN A 383 -0.04 17.21 -16.61
N THR A 384 -0.30 17.38 -17.90
CA THR A 384 -0.19 18.68 -18.59
C THR A 384 -1.53 19.41 -18.68
N ARG A 385 -1.49 20.72 -18.92
CA ARG A 385 -2.66 21.59 -19.11
C ARG A 385 -3.72 21.00 -20.06
N TYR A 386 -4.99 21.08 -19.67
CA TYR A 386 -6.09 20.82 -20.61
C TYR A 386 -6.03 21.80 -21.80
N SER A 387 -6.46 21.37 -23.00
CA SER A 387 -6.57 22.31 -24.11
C SER A 387 -7.73 23.27 -23.88
N GLN A 388 -7.65 24.47 -24.47
CA GLN A 388 -8.75 25.43 -24.42
C GLN A 388 -10.04 24.87 -25.03
N ALA A 389 -9.93 23.96 -26.00
CA ALA A 389 -11.07 23.26 -26.59
C ALA A 389 -11.71 22.26 -25.61
N ASP A 390 -10.92 21.52 -24.81
CA ASP A 390 -11.46 20.63 -23.76
C ASP A 390 -12.21 21.44 -22.69
N VAL A 391 -11.61 22.54 -22.24
CA VAL A 391 -12.20 23.50 -21.28
C VAL A 391 -13.56 23.99 -21.78
N GLU A 392 -13.63 24.48 -23.02
CA GLU A 392 -14.85 25.07 -23.60
C GLU A 392 -15.91 24.02 -23.97
N GLN A 393 -15.53 22.85 -24.49
CA GLN A 393 -16.48 21.83 -24.97
C GLN A 393 -16.99 20.91 -23.85
N ARG A 394 -16.18 20.65 -22.83
CA ARG A 394 -16.53 19.73 -21.73
C ARG A 394 -16.84 20.45 -20.40
N GLY A 395 -16.72 21.78 -20.36
CA GLY A 395 -16.99 22.58 -19.16
C GLY A 395 -15.93 22.41 -18.06
N ILE A 396 -14.72 21.99 -18.42
CA ILE A 396 -13.64 21.67 -17.47
C ILE A 396 -13.04 22.96 -16.90
N THR A 397 -12.97 23.04 -15.57
CA THR A 397 -12.25 24.09 -14.84
C THR A 397 -10.78 24.08 -15.28
N PRO A 398 -10.21 25.21 -15.73
CA PRO A 398 -8.85 25.27 -16.24
C PRO A 398 -7.77 24.80 -15.25
N GLY A 399 -6.56 24.60 -15.77
CA GLY A 399 -5.44 23.99 -15.05
C GLY A 399 -5.01 22.69 -15.72
N ASP A 400 -4.40 21.79 -14.95
CA ASP A 400 -3.74 20.60 -15.48
C ASP A 400 -4.59 19.34 -15.34
N GLN A 401 -4.36 18.39 -16.25
CA GLN A 401 -4.81 17.01 -16.12
C GLN A 401 -4.10 16.34 -14.93
N TRP A 402 -4.77 15.36 -14.32
CA TRP A 402 -4.12 14.32 -13.53
C TRP A 402 -4.96 13.04 -13.63
N HIS A 403 -4.69 12.21 -14.64
CA HIS A 403 -5.38 10.94 -14.85
C HIS A 403 -4.56 9.99 -15.73
N PHE A 404 -4.84 8.70 -15.62
CA PHE A 404 -4.19 7.68 -16.45
C PHE A 404 -4.90 7.50 -17.80
N LYS A 405 -4.13 7.19 -18.84
CA LYS A 405 -4.63 6.74 -20.14
C LYS A 405 -4.01 5.38 -20.49
N ILE A 406 -4.85 4.35 -20.63
CA ILE A 406 -4.44 3.02 -21.09
C ILE A 406 -4.64 2.94 -22.61
N ASN A 407 -3.58 2.55 -23.34
CA ASN A 407 -3.63 2.39 -24.80
C ASN A 407 -4.21 3.62 -25.55
N GLY A 408 -3.91 4.82 -25.04
CA GLY A 408 -4.37 6.11 -25.59
C GLY A 408 -5.76 6.59 -25.16
N ARG A 409 -6.44 5.88 -24.23
CA ARG A 409 -7.77 6.26 -23.72
C ARG A 409 -7.74 6.52 -22.23
N ALA A 410 -8.27 7.66 -21.80
CA ALA A 410 -8.54 7.95 -20.38
C ALA A 410 -9.57 6.95 -19.82
N PHE A 411 -9.45 6.62 -18.54
CA PHE A 411 -10.37 5.73 -17.83
C PHE A 411 -10.47 6.14 -16.36
N TYR A 412 -11.54 5.73 -15.68
CA TYR A 412 -11.66 5.98 -14.25
C TYR A 412 -10.87 4.93 -13.45
N SER A 413 -10.00 5.39 -12.55
CA SER A 413 -9.20 4.53 -11.67
C SER A 413 -9.97 4.21 -10.38
N LEU A 414 -10.38 2.96 -10.21
CA LEU A 414 -11.17 2.46 -9.08
C LEU A 414 -10.31 1.49 -8.27
N GLY A 415 -10.11 1.76 -6.98
CA GLY A 415 -9.10 1.01 -6.26
C GLY A 415 -8.92 1.28 -4.77
N THR A 416 -7.80 0.77 -4.27
CA THR A 416 -7.36 0.86 -2.88
C THR A 416 -5.84 1.00 -2.78
N ASN A 417 -5.36 1.43 -1.62
CA ASN A 417 -3.94 1.45 -1.27
C ASN A 417 -3.54 0.14 -0.60
N ILE A 418 -2.44 -0.48 -1.03
CA ILE A 418 -1.94 -1.76 -0.49
C ILE A 418 -0.64 -1.53 0.29
N ILE A 419 -0.61 -2.09 1.50
CA ILE A 419 0.49 -1.96 2.47
C ILE A 419 1.21 -3.32 2.62
N PRO A 420 2.31 -3.43 3.39
CA PRO A 420 2.89 -4.73 3.72
C PRO A 420 1.85 -5.72 4.29
N PHE A 421 1.94 -6.98 3.86
CA PHE A 421 0.98 -8.04 4.21
C PHE A 421 1.23 -8.67 5.59
N ASP A 422 2.44 -8.53 6.12
CA ASP A 422 2.92 -9.08 7.40
C ASP A 422 4.23 -8.36 7.76
N PRO A 423 4.57 -8.12 9.04
CA PRO A 423 5.83 -7.47 9.40
C PRO A 423 7.05 -8.34 9.05
N PHE A 424 6.86 -9.65 8.90
CA PHE A 424 7.93 -10.60 8.66
C PHE A 424 7.86 -11.14 7.22
N TYR A 425 8.22 -10.32 6.25
CA TYR A 425 8.21 -10.64 4.81
C TYR A 425 8.66 -12.06 4.43
N ALA A 426 9.64 -12.62 5.15
CA ALA A 426 10.13 -13.99 4.98
C ALA A 426 9.07 -15.10 5.16
N ARG A 427 7.95 -14.88 5.87
CA ARG A 427 6.84 -15.84 6.03
C ARG A 427 5.65 -15.62 5.08
N MET A 428 5.74 -14.67 4.13
CA MET A 428 4.67 -14.43 3.17
C MET A 428 4.64 -15.47 2.05
N SER A 429 3.43 -15.83 1.61
CA SER A 429 3.19 -16.79 0.54
C SER A 429 2.42 -16.19 -0.63
N THR A 430 2.62 -16.77 -1.82
CA THR A 430 1.87 -16.44 -3.04
C THR A 430 0.36 -16.53 -2.84
N ASP A 431 -0.16 -17.51 -2.09
CA ASP A 431 -1.61 -17.67 -1.91
C ASP A 431 -2.25 -16.54 -1.10
N ARG A 432 -1.56 -16.01 -0.08
CA ARG A 432 -2.02 -14.84 0.69
C ARG A 432 -2.11 -13.60 -0.21
N VAL A 433 -1.05 -13.34 -0.97
CA VAL A 433 -0.97 -12.16 -1.87
C VAL A 433 -1.95 -12.29 -3.03
N ARG A 434 -2.07 -13.49 -3.61
CA ARG A 434 -3.09 -13.83 -4.63
C ARG A 434 -4.48 -13.55 -4.13
N TRP A 435 -4.82 -13.94 -2.90
CA TRP A 435 -6.16 -13.69 -2.34
C TRP A 435 -6.48 -12.21 -2.16
N VAL A 436 -5.52 -11.39 -1.69
CA VAL A 436 -5.73 -9.93 -1.54
C VAL A 436 -5.92 -9.26 -2.91
N LEU A 437 -5.07 -9.58 -3.91
CA LEU A 437 -5.19 -9.04 -5.27
C LEU A 437 -6.47 -9.53 -5.98
N GLN A 438 -6.85 -10.79 -5.80
CA GLN A 438 -8.14 -11.31 -6.26
C GLN A 438 -9.31 -10.64 -5.55
N SER A 439 -9.16 -10.25 -4.28
CA SER A 439 -10.22 -9.57 -3.53
C SER A 439 -10.51 -8.18 -4.08
N ALA A 440 -9.47 -7.43 -4.47
CA ALA A 440 -9.61 -6.14 -5.14
C ALA A 440 -10.35 -6.30 -6.49
N VAL A 441 -9.91 -7.24 -7.34
CA VAL A 441 -10.55 -7.51 -8.65
C VAL A 441 -12.00 -7.98 -8.49
N LYS A 442 -12.29 -8.83 -7.51
CA LYS A 442 -13.65 -9.28 -7.18
C LYS A 442 -14.57 -8.15 -6.73
N SER A 443 -14.03 -7.10 -6.10
CA SER A 443 -14.78 -5.90 -5.75
C SER A 443 -14.75 -4.82 -6.84
N GLY A 444 -14.50 -5.18 -8.11
CA GLY A 444 -14.53 -4.26 -9.26
C GLY A 444 -13.31 -3.35 -9.43
N GLN A 445 -12.30 -3.44 -8.56
CA GLN A 445 -11.13 -2.54 -8.62
C GLN A 445 -10.26 -2.84 -9.83
N ASN A 446 -9.77 -1.78 -10.48
CA ASN A 446 -8.83 -1.87 -11.61
C ASN A 446 -7.44 -1.32 -11.28
N MET A 447 -7.23 -0.75 -10.09
CA MET A 447 -5.93 -0.28 -9.63
C MET A 447 -5.70 -0.57 -8.14
N VAL A 448 -4.45 -0.88 -7.78
CA VAL A 448 -3.91 -0.76 -6.42
C VAL A 448 -2.72 0.18 -6.42
N ARG A 449 -2.51 0.92 -5.33
CA ARG A 449 -1.30 1.71 -5.09
C ARG A 449 -0.42 1.04 -4.03
N VAL A 450 0.81 0.70 -4.41
CA VAL A 450 1.83 0.06 -3.58
C VAL A 450 2.58 1.13 -2.80
N TRP A 451 2.15 1.35 -1.55
CA TRP A 451 2.51 2.52 -0.76
C TRP A 451 3.99 2.59 -0.33
N GLY A 452 4.59 3.78 -0.46
CA GLY A 452 6.03 4.06 -0.32
C GLY A 452 6.65 3.95 1.07
N GLY A 453 5.89 3.68 2.15
CA GLY A 453 6.47 3.31 3.45
C GLY A 453 6.60 1.81 3.68
N GLY A 454 6.21 1.01 2.68
CA GLY A 454 6.28 -0.45 2.66
C GLY A 454 7.56 -0.99 2.02
N ILE A 455 7.42 -1.91 1.06
CA ILE A 455 8.53 -2.57 0.36
C ILE A 455 8.31 -2.60 -1.15
N TYR A 456 9.38 -2.59 -1.94
CA TYR A 456 9.33 -2.95 -3.35
C TYR A 456 8.81 -4.40 -3.50
N GLN A 457 7.60 -4.53 -4.04
CA GLN A 457 6.92 -5.81 -4.21
C GLN A 457 7.68 -6.72 -5.20
N PRO A 458 7.68 -8.05 -5.01
CA PRO A 458 8.40 -8.97 -5.87
C PRO A 458 7.73 -9.15 -7.24
N SER A 459 8.57 -9.28 -8.28
CA SER A 459 8.14 -9.58 -9.65
C SER A 459 7.36 -10.91 -9.73
N SER A 460 7.95 -11.99 -9.19
CA SER A 460 7.37 -13.32 -9.09
C SER A 460 8.18 -14.15 -8.08
N SER A 461 7.57 -15.14 -7.44
CA SER A 461 8.26 -16.19 -6.66
C SER A 461 9.20 -17.01 -7.53
N SER A 462 8.88 -17.11 -8.83
CA SER A 462 9.62 -17.87 -9.84
C SER A 462 10.65 -17.03 -10.59
N VAL A 463 11.11 -15.90 -10.03
CA VAL A 463 12.33 -15.21 -10.48
C VAL A 463 13.24 -14.97 -9.28
N ALA A 464 14.54 -14.96 -9.53
CA ALA A 464 15.55 -14.91 -8.49
C ALA A 464 15.35 -13.72 -7.53
N GLY A 465 15.27 -14.03 -6.22
CA GLY A 465 15.01 -13.05 -5.18
C GLY A 465 13.53 -12.80 -4.86
N GLY A 466 12.59 -13.43 -5.58
CA GLY A 466 11.18 -13.46 -5.20
C GLY A 466 10.94 -14.31 -3.95
N GLY A 467 10.20 -13.76 -2.99
CA GLY A 467 9.61 -14.55 -1.89
C GLY A 467 8.21 -15.07 -2.20
N TYR A 468 7.46 -14.31 -3.01
CA TYR A 468 6.08 -14.58 -3.42
C TYR A 468 5.79 -13.87 -4.75
N ASP A 469 4.63 -14.15 -5.35
CA ASP A 469 4.16 -13.49 -6.57
C ASP A 469 3.33 -12.24 -6.26
N PHE A 470 3.73 -11.09 -6.82
CA PHE A 470 2.92 -9.86 -6.81
C PHE A 470 2.65 -9.34 -8.23
N TYR A 471 3.61 -8.72 -8.92
CA TYR A 471 3.34 -8.09 -10.22
C TYR A 471 2.92 -9.09 -11.30
N SER A 472 3.47 -10.30 -11.26
CA SER A 472 3.04 -11.42 -12.11
C SER A 472 1.57 -11.82 -11.90
N ILE A 473 0.99 -11.59 -10.72
CA ILE A 473 -0.46 -11.74 -10.45
C ILE A 473 -1.22 -10.51 -10.93
N CYS A 474 -0.70 -9.29 -10.71
CA CYS A 474 -1.32 -8.06 -11.20
C CYS A 474 -1.51 -8.09 -12.74
N ASP A 475 -0.47 -8.54 -13.46
CA ASP A 475 -0.50 -8.79 -14.90
C ASP A 475 -1.59 -9.79 -15.33
N GLU A 476 -1.79 -10.84 -14.54
CA GLU A 476 -2.66 -11.99 -14.85
C GLU A 476 -4.13 -11.70 -14.56
N LEU A 477 -4.40 -11.05 -13.43
CA LEU A 477 -5.74 -10.65 -13.01
C LEU A 477 -6.20 -9.36 -13.70
N GLY A 478 -5.31 -8.66 -14.43
CA GLY A 478 -5.65 -7.40 -15.09
C GLY A 478 -5.89 -6.25 -14.11
N ILE A 479 -5.07 -6.13 -13.07
CA ILE A 479 -5.13 -5.00 -12.11
C ILE A 479 -3.84 -4.18 -12.20
N LEU A 480 -4.00 -2.86 -12.22
CA LEU A 480 -2.91 -1.90 -12.35
C LEU A 480 -2.21 -1.71 -11.00
N ALA A 481 -0.90 -1.51 -11.00
CA ALA A 481 -0.09 -1.23 -9.83
C ALA A 481 0.60 0.13 -9.99
N TRP A 482 0.13 1.14 -9.25
CA TRP A 482 0.90 2.36 -9.00
C TRP A 482 1.99 1.97 -8.03
N SER A 483 3.25 2.13 -8.42
CA SER A 483 4.42 1.74 -7.63
C SER A 483 5.08 2.97 -7.02
N GLU A 484 5.59 2.85 -5.80
CA GLU A 484 6.31 3.94 -5.12
C GLU A 484 7.74 3.50 -4.76
N LEU A 485 8.66 4.45 -4.79
CA LEU A 485 9.99 4.29 -4.20
C LEU A 485 9.86 4.43 -2.67
N ILE A 486 10.76 3.80 -1.91
CA ILE A 486 10.53 3.61 -0.46
C ILE A 486 10.92 4.85 0.36
N PHE A 487 10.10 5.87 0.28
CA PHE A 487 10.16 7.13 1.02
C PHE A 487 8.72 7.52 1.43
N SER A 488 8.47 7.82 2.70
CA SER A 488 7.14 8.18 3.22
C SER A 488 7.23 9.08 4.46
N ASP A 489 6.22 9.95 4.66
CA ASP A 489 5.92 10.77 5.86
C ASP A 489 7.12 11.36 6.63
N ALA A 490 8.14 11.81 5.89
CA ALA A 490 9.34 12.39 6.48
C ALA A 490 10.14 13.22 5.48
N LEU A 491 10.98 14.07 6.03
CA LEU A 491 12.13 14.63 5.32
C LEU A 491 13.28 13.62 5.43
N TYR A 492 14.05 13.48 4.33
CA TYR A 492 15.11 12.47 4.20
C TYR A 492 16.49 13.11 4.03
N PRO A 493 17.52 12.62 4.73
CA PRO A 493 18.87 13.17 4.67
C PRO A 493 19.55 12.85 3.34
N ILE A 494 20.05 13.88 2.65
CA ILE A 494 20.89 13.71 1.46
C ILE A 494 22.36 13.95 1.77
N ASN A 495 23.18 12.96 1.42
CA ASN A 495 24.64 13.03 1.40
C ASN A 495 25.15 11.88 0.51
N ASP A 496 26.40 11.98 0.06
CA ASP A 496 27.00 11.01 -0.87
C ASP A 496 26.82 9.56 -0.41
N PHE A 497 27.01 9.28 0.90
CA PHE A 497 26.86 7.93 1.48
C PHE A 497 25.42 7.37 1.42
N MET A 498 24.39 8.22 1.56
CA MET A 498 23.00 7.80 1.35
C MET A 498 22.71 7.62 -0.15
N LEU A 499 23.15 8.54 -1.00
CA LEU A 499 22.90 8.50 -2.44
C LEU A 499 23.60 7.30 -3.12
N GLU A 500 24.82 6.96 -2.71
CA GLU A 500 25.58 5.77 -3.14
C GLU A 500 24.87 4.43 -2.87
N THR A 501 23.92 4.39 -1.91
CA THR A 501 23.13 3.20 -1.63
C THR A 501 21.69 3.27 -2.14
N ILE A 502 21.13 4.47 -2.36
CA ILE A 502 19.81 4.66 -2.99
C ILE A 502 19.86 4.46 -4.51
N GLU A 503 20.91 4.93 -5.20
CA GLU A 503 21.04 4.80 -6.67
C GLU A 503 20.87 3.35 -7.16
N PRO A 504 21.64 2.36 -6.65
CA PRO A 504 21.49 0.97 -7.06
C PRO A 504 20.21 0.31 -6.54
N GLU A 505 19.66 0.75 -5.40
CA GLU A 505 18.34 0.32 -4.93
C GLU A 505 17.26 0.63 -5.97
N VAL A 506 17.17 1.89 -6.40
CA VAL A 506 16.10 2.35 -7.29
C VAL A 506 16.31 1.73 -8.66
N ARG A 507 17.53 1.77 -9.19
CA ARG A 507 17.87 1.19 -10.50
C ARG A 507 17.54 -0.29 -10.58
N GLN A 508 17.92 -1.10 -9.58
CA GLN A 508 17.61 -2.54 -9.57
C GLN A 508 16.11 -2.83 -9.50
N ASN A 509 15.35 -2.06 -8.72
CA ASN A 509 13.91 -2.31 -8.58
C ASN A 509 13.10 -1.83 -9.79
N VAL A 510 13.46 -0.71 -10.43
CA VAL A 510 12.86 -0.29 -11.71
C VAL A 510 13.06 -1.37 -12.78
N ARG A 511 14.29 -1.84 -13.00
CA ARG A 511 14.62 -2.93 -13.94
C ARG A 511 13.79 -4.20 -13.70
N ARG A 512 13.75 -4.64 -12.44
CA ARG A 512 13.05 -5.86 -12.00
C ARG A 512 11.54 -5.82 -12.24
N VAL A 513 10.94 -4.63 -12.22
CA VAL A 513 9.49 -4.42 -12.43
C VAL A 513 9.15 -4.11 -13.89
N ASN A 514 10.05 -3.52 -14.67
CA ASN A 514 9.77 -2.93 -16.00
C ASN A 514 9.04 -3.85 -17.00
N ARG A 515 9.24 -5.17 -16.90
CA ARG A 515 8.60 -6.18 -17.76
C ARG A 515 7.07 -6.31 -17.58
N HIS A 516 6.53 -5.76 -16.50
CA HIS A 516 5.15 -5.99 -16.06
C HIS A 516 4.19 -4.93 -16.64
N PRO A 517 3.28 -5.28 -17.58
CA PRO A 517 2.28 -4.34 -18.09
C PRO A 517 1.37 -3.75 -17.00
N SER A 518 1.21 -4.44 -15.86
CA SER A 518 0.45 -3.93 -14.71
C SER A 518 1.06 -2.70 -14.04
N ASN A 519 2.38 -2.49 -14.08
CA ASN A 519 2.96 -1.28 -13.48
C ASN A 519 2.56 -0.02 -14.29
N VAL A 520 2.01 0.99 -13.61
CA VAL A 520 1.49 2.22 -14.24
C VAL A 520 2.19 3.52 -13.86
N GLN A 521 2.98 3.55 -12.79
CA GLN A 521 3.64 4.75 -12.28
C GLN A 521 4.81 4.36 -11.36
N TRP A 522 5.84 5.18 -11.35
CA TRP A 522 6.78 5.28 -10.23
C TRP A 522 6.61 6.64 -9.55
N ALA A 523 6.09 6.69 -8.33
CA ALA A 523 6.12 7.88 -7.49
C ALA A 523 7.36 7.86 -6.59
N GLY A 524 8.03 9.01 -6.40
CA GLY A 524 9.26 9.11 -5.63
C GLY A 524 9.11 8.89 -4.13
N GLY A 525 7.93 9.13 -3.56
CA GLY A 525 7.60 8.86 -2.15
C GLY A 525 6.19 9.29 -1.75
N ASN A 526 5.83 9.15 -0.48
CA ASN A 526 4.46 9.41 0.03
C ASN A 526 4.34 10.69 0.89
N GLU A 527 3.36 11.55 0.58
CA GLU A 527 2.93 12.80 1.28
C GLU A 527 3.98 13.93 1.40
N ILE A 528 5.23 13.69 0.99
CA ILE A 528 6.39 14.55 1.20
C ILE A 528 6.25 15.96 0.59
N GLU A 529 5.59 16.16 -0.57
CA GLU A 529 5.40 17.53 -1.13
C GLU A 529 4.65 18.43 -0.15
N GLY A 530 3.62 17.90 0.53
CA GLY A 530 2.86 18.62 1.55
C GLY A 530 3.70 18.95 2.77
N ILE A 531 4.49 17.99 3.26
CA ILE A 531 5.40 18.13 4.41
C ILE A 531 6.45 19.21 4.14
N VAL A 532 7.16 19.12 3.01
CA VAL A 532 8.24 20.07 2.70
C VAL A 532 7.71 21.47 2.41
N THR A 533 6.56 21.59 1.75
CA THR A 533 5.91 22.89 1.49
C THR A 533 5.35 23.50 2.78
N SER A 534 4.92 22.68 3.75
CA SER A 534 4.62 23.14 5.11
C SER A 534 5.89 23.65 5.81
N THR A 535 6.94 22.83 5.86
CA THR A 535 8.23 23.14 6.53
C THR A 535 8.88 24.42 5.98
N ASN A 536 8.93 24.60 4.66
CA ASN A 536 9.46 25.81 4.03
C ASN A 536 8.72 27.10 4.46
N ARG A 537 7.42 27.00 4.78
CA ARG A 537 6.59 28.12 5.23
C ARG A 537 6.60 28.34 6.75
N SER A 538 7.01 27.34 7.55
CA SER A 538 6.91 27.37 9.02
C SER A 538 8.24 27.35 9.78
N VAL A 539 9.35 26.94 9.16
CA VAL A 539 10.66 26.75 9.82
C VAL A 539 11.68 27.76 9.31
N GLU A 540 12.52 28.30 10.21
CA GLU A 540 13.61 29.19 9.84
C GLU A 540 14.62 28.46 8.93
N ASN A 541 14.94 29.07 7.79
CA ASN A 541 15.70 28.43 6.71
C ASN A 541 15.05 27.16 6.11
N GLY A 542 13.74 26.97 6.24
CA GLY A 542 13.02 25.79 5.71
C GLY A 542 13.12 25.57 4.19
N ILE A 543 13.60 26.56 3.44
CA ILE A 543 14.01 26.45 2.03
C ILE A 543 15.13 25.42 1.80
N HIS A 544 15.92 25.09 2.84
CA HIS A 544 16.92 24.02 2.82
C HIS A 544 16.29 22.69 2.40
N PHE A 545 15.32 22.21 3.19
CA PHE A 545 14.62 20.95 2.96
C PHE A 545 13.87 20.93 1.62
N LEU A 546 13.39 22.08 1.13
CA LEU A 546 12.77 22.17 -0.20
C LEU A 546 13.80 22.01 -1.34
N ASN A 547 14.99 22.59 -1.21
CA ASN A 547 16.07 22.38 -2.18
C ASN A 547 16.54 20.92 -2.19
N GLU A 548 16.55 20.26 -1.03
CA GLU A 548 16.90 18.84 -0.91
C GLU A 548 15.81 17.94 -1.47
N PHE A 549 14.53 18.27 -1.25
CA PHE A 549 13.41 17.60 -1.89
C PHE A 549 13.48 17.72 -3.42
N VAL A 550 13.77 18.90 -3.97
CA VAL A 550 14.00 19.07 -5.41
C VAL A 550 15.21 18.23 -5.86
N THR A 551 16.32 18.26 -5.12
CA THR A 551 17.53 17.49 -5.45
C THR A 551 17.26 15.97 -5.48
N LEU A 552 16.49 15.46 -4.52
CA LEU A 552 16.18 14.03 -4.42
C LEU A 552 15.06 13.61 -5.38
N PHE A 553 13.90 14.28 -5.35
CA PHE A 553 12.68 13.83 -6.02
C PHE A 553 12.43 14.46 -7.40
N GLU A 554 12.90 15.69 -7.68
CA GLU A 554 12.82 16.31 -9.03
C GLU A 554 14.01 15.91 -9.92
N HIS A 555 15.19 15.65 -9.34
CA HIS A 555 16.40 15.35 -10.11
C HIS A 555 16.90 13.91 -9.93
N PHE A 556 17.36 13.52 -8.74
CA PHE A 556 18.10 12.26 -8.56
C PHE A 556 17.25 11.00 -8.81
N LEU A 557 16.11 10.86 -8.13
CA LEU A 557 15.21 9.71 -8.29
C LEU A 557 14.55 9.70 -9.67
N HIS A 558 14.16 10.88 -10.18
CA HIS A 558 13.67 11.07 -11.54
C HIS A 558 14.66 10.52 -12.58
N ASP A 559 15.89 11.02 -12.60
CA ASP A 559 16.91 10.67 -13.60
C ASP A 559 17.30 9.19 -13.52
N VAL A 560 17.34 8.59 -12.33
CA VAL A 560 17.56 7.14 -12.17
C VAL A 560 16.40 6.36 -12.79
N VAL A 561 15.14 6.69 -12.48
CA VAL A 561 13.95 5.99 -13.01
C VAL A 561 13.87 6.12 -14.54
N VAL A 562 13.89 7.34 -15.08
CA VAL A 562 13.70 7.57 -16.54
C VAL A 562 14.91 7.15 -17.38
N SER A 563 16.05 6.84 -16.76
CA SER A 563 17.18 6.19 -17.44
C SER A 563 17.00 4.68 -17.66
N GLU A 564 16.03 4.04 -16.99
CA GLU A 564 15.75 2.60 -17.08
C GLU A 564 14.41 2.25 -17.75
N THR A 565 13.48 3.21 -17.89
CA THR A 565 12.16 2.98 -18.53
C THR A 565 11.71 4.11 -19.45
N HIS A 566 11.17 3.73 -20.60
CA HIS A 566 10.41 4.56 -21.53
C HIS A 566 8.89 4.33 -21.40
N SER A 567 8.45 3.19 -20.83
CA SER A 567 7.04 2.79 -20.85
C SER A 567 6.23 3.15 -19.59
N VAL A 568 6.87 3.58 -18.51
CA VAL A 568 6.23 3.94 -17.23
C VAL A 568 6.49 5.41 -16.86
N PRO A 569 5.49 6.22 -16.53
CA PRO A 569 5.66 7.61 -16.08
C PRO A 569 6.19 7.73 -14.65
N TYR A 570 6.77 8.88 -14.34
CA TYR A 570 7.28 9.25 -13.01
C TYR A 570 6.47 10.40 -12.38
N THR A 571 6.41 10.41 -11.05
CA THR A 571 6.05 11.58 -10.23
C THR A 571 7.01 11.70 -9.05
N ASP A 572 7.22 12.90 -8.52
CA ASP A 572 8.00 13.17 -7.31
C ASP A 572 7.38 12.56 -6.05
N CYS A 573 6.05 12.60 -5.95
CA CYS A 573 5.32 12.24 -4.74
C CYS A 573 4.00 11.52 -5.04
N SER A 574 3.40 10.93 -4.00
CA SER A 574 2.07 10.30 -4.04
C SER A 574 0.99 11.35 -4.29
N THR A 575 1.07 12.46 -3.54
CA THR A 575 0.20 13.62 -3.61
C THR A 575 1.01 14.87 -3.90
N THR A 576 0.67 15.50 -5.01
CA THR A 576 1.45 16.59 -5.59
C THR A 576 0.52 17.63 -6.24
N LYS A 577 1.03 18.83 -6.49
CA LYS A 577 0.38 19.81 -7.39
C LYS A 577 0.77 19.62 -8.86
N GLY A 578 1.54 18.56 -9.16
CA GLY A 578 2.01 18.22 -10.50
C GLY A 578 3.12 19.14 -10.97
N VAL A 579 3.23 19.32 -12.29
CA VAL A 579 4.41 19.92 -12.92
C VAL A 579 4.12 21.28 -13.58
N LEU A 580 5.17 22.09 -13.71
CA LEU A 580 5.24 23.20 -14.66
C LEU A 580 5.72 22.73 -16.04
N SER A 581 6.50 21.65 -16.09
CA SER A 581 7.07 21.07 -17.30
C SER A 581 7.44 19.60 -17.09
N LEU A 582 7.35 18.78 -18.16
CA LEU A 582 7.87 17.41 -18.19
C LEU A 582 9.24 17.30 -18.87
N ASP A 583 9.66 18.28 -19.68
CA ASP A 583 11.00 18.32 -20.29
C ASP A 583 11.52 19.78 -20.38
N PRO A 584 12.40 20.22 -19.46
CA PRO A 584 12.87 19.49 -18.27
C PRO A 584 11.72 19.20 -17.30
N TYR A 585 11.87 18.16 -16.46
CA TYR A 585 10.95 17.89 -15.36
C TYR A 585 11.10 18.99 -14.29
N VAL A 586 10.00 19.69 -13.98
CA VAL A 586 9.98 20.81 -13.03
C VAL A 586 8.65 20.83 -12.28
N LEU A 587 8.69 20.78 -10.96
CA LEU A 587 7.52 20.70 -10.08
C LEU A 587 6.77 22.03 -9.93
N ARG A 588 5.48 21.95 -9.60
CA ARG A 588 4.59 23.11 -9.46
C ARG A 588 4.57 23.71 -8.06
N PHE A 589 4.47 22.89 -7.01
CA PHE A 589 4.21 23.34 -5.64
C PHE A 589 3.03 24.36 -5.60
N ASP A 590 3.14 25.42 -4.80
CA ASP A 590 2.16 26.53 -4.71
C ASP A 590 2.06 27.40 -6.01
N ASN A 591 2.79 27.12 -7.09
CA ASN A 591 2.79 27.94 -8.34
C ASN A 591 1.56 27.66 -9.24
N GLY A 592 0.37 27.94 -8.71
CA GLY A 592 -0.91 27.82 -9.40
C GLY A 592 -1.58 29.16 -9.71
N THR A 593 -2.49 29.17 -10.69
CA THR A 593 -3.38 30.29 -10.99
C THR A 593 -4.66 30.18 -10.14
N GLN A 594 -5.12 31.30 -9.57
CA GLN A 594 -6.31 31.31 -8.72
C GLN A 594 -7.57 30.85 -9.50
N GLY A 595 -8.25 29.82 -9.00
CA GLY A 595 -9.45 29.25 -9.61
C GLY A 595 -9.18 28.11 -10.61
N GLU A 596 -7.91 27.75 -10.85
CA GLU A 596 -7.53 26.55 -11.60
C GLU A 596 -7.30 25.35 -10.66
N ILE A 597 -7.40 24.14 -11.22
CA ILE A 597 -7.22 22.87 -10.49
C ILE A 597 -6.03 22.10 -11.09
N TYR A 598 -5.13 21.62 -10.23
CA TYR A 598 -3.88 20.94 -10.58
C TYR A 598 -3.65 19.72 -9.67
N GLY A 599 -2.99 18.70 -10.20
CA GLY A 599 -2.57 17.52 -9.44
C GLY A 599 -3.72 16.76 -8.78
N ASN A 600 -3.40 16.10 -7.67
CA ASN A 600 -4.30 15.26 -6.89
C ASN A 600 -4.43 15.75 -5.43
N GLY A 601 -5.08 14.96 -4.59
CA GLY A 601 -5.29 15.25 -3.17
C GLY A 601 -5.86 14.09 -2.38
N GLU A 602 -5.93 14.27 -1.07
CA GLU A 602 -6.31 13.25 -0.09
C GLU A 602 -7.46 13.73 0.81
N ARG A 603 -8.09 12.80 1.55
CA ARG A 603 -9.07 13.16 2.58
C ARG A 603 -9.06 12.24 3.80
N TYR A 604 -8.63 12.81 4.92
CA TYR A 604 -8.84 12.27 6.26
C TYR A 604 -9.60 13.28 7.12
N ASN A 605 -10.89 13.02 7.36
CA ASN A 605 -11.71 13.84 8.26
C ASN A 605 -12.48 12.93 9.23
N TYR A 606 -12.05 12.96 10.49
CA TYR A 606 -12.58 12.10 11.56
C TYR A 606 -13.68 12.77 12.39
N ASP A 607 -14.17 13.95 11.99
CA ASP A 607 -15.45 14.48 12.49
C ASP A 607 -16.60 13.75 11.78
N ALA A 608 -17.18 12.76 12.46
CA ALA A 608 -18.28 11.97 11.92
C ALA A 608 -19.53 12.82 11.59
N SER A 609 -19.70 14.03 12.14
CA SER A 609 -20.78 14.94 11.73
C SER A 609 -20.59 15.48 10.29
N LYS A 610 -19.39 15.30 9.71
CA LYS A 610 -19.00 15.71 8.36
C LYS A 610 -18.80 14.56 7.36
N ALA A 611 -19.13 13.33 7.76
CA ALA A 611 -19.01 12.15 6.90
C ALA A 611 -19.88 12.22 5.63
N PHE A 612 -21.04 12.88 5.70
CA PHE A 612 -21.98 13.08 4.60
C PHE A 612 -22.18 14.57 4.26
N ASP A 613 -21.30 15.45 4.74
CA ASP A 613 -21.30 16.87 4.38
C ASP A 613 -20.39 17.09 3.16
N TYR A 614 -20.98 16.90 1.97
CA TYR A 614 -20.30 17.03 0.67
C TYR A 614 -19.63 18.40 0.48
N THR A 615 -20.07 19.45 1.17
CA THR A 615 -19.42 20.78 1.11
C THR A 615 -18.01 20.79 1.69
N THR A 616 -17.66 19.75 2.46
CA THR A 616 -16.32 19.57 3.04
C THR A 616 -15.42 18.66 2.20
N PHE A 617 -15.92 18.04 1.11
CA PHE A 617 -15.15 17.09 0.31
C PHE A 617 -14.24 17.87 -0.67
N PRO A 618 -12.97 17.45 -0.89
CA PRO A 618 -12.07 18.13 -1.79
C PRO A 618 -12.53 18.01 -3.25
N VAL A 619 -12.34 19.11 -4.00
CA VAL A 619 -12.54 19.17 -5.45
C VAL A 619 -11.16 18.99 -6.09
N SER A 620 -10.93 17.83 -6.70
CA SER A 620 -9.62 17.37 -7.19
C SER A 620 -9.77 16.60 -8.50
N ARG A 621 -8.71 16.52 -9.32
CA ARG A 621 -8.66 15.68 -10.53
C ARG A 621 -8.61 14.18 -10.21
N PHE A 622 -8.13 13.82 -9.03
CA PHE A 622 -7.91 12.44 -8.60
C PHE A 622 -7.81 12.41 -7.07
N MET A 623 -8.30 11.34 -6.45
CA MET A 623 -8.19 11.08 -5.01
C MET A 623 -7.41 9.77 -4.81
N ASN A 624 -6.16 9.86 -4.37
CA ASN A 624 -5.26 8.71 -4.18
C ASN A 624 -5.29 8.15 -2.76
N GLU A 625 -5.70 8.93 -1.76
CA GLU A 625 -6.05 8.40 -0.45
C GLU A 625 -7.29 9.11 0.14
N PHE A 626 -8.16 8.32 0.74
CA PHE A 626 -9.18 8.81 1.67
C PHE A 626 -9.69 7.65 2.51
N GLY A 627 -10.01 7.91 3.77
CA GLY A 627 -10.27 6.83 4.72
C GLY A 627 -11.03 7.24 5.98
N PHE A 628 -11.73 6.27 6.55
CA PHE A 628 -12.14 6.23 7.96
C PHE A 628 -11.83 4.81 8.49
N HIS A 629 -11.40 4.69 9.74
CA HIS A 629 -10.96 3.40 10.32
C HIS A 629 -12.11 2.61 10.95
N SER A 630 -11.89 1.31 11.16
CA SER A 630 -12.83 0.39 11.77
C SER A 630 -12.12 -0.73 12.53
N MET A 631 -12.84 -1.31 13.49
CA MET A 631 -12.45 -2.58 14.10
C MET A 631 -12.45 -3.71 13.05
N PRO A 632 -11.53 -4.68 13.16
CA PRO A 632 -11.68 -5.96 12.48
C PRO A 632 -12.79 -6.79 13.14
N SER A 633 -13.16 -7.90 12.51
CA SER A 633 -14.18 -8.81 13.02
C SER A 633 -13.80 -9.42 14.37
N PHE A 634 -14.83 -9.86 15.11
CA PHE A 634 -14.67 -10.65 16.33
C PHE A 634 -13.73 -11.87 16.13
N TYR A 635 -13.87 -12.57 15.00
CA TYR A 635 -13.05 -13.74 14.66
C TYR A 635 -11.58 -13.42 14.40
N THR A 636 -11.27 -12.20 13.94
CA THR A 636 -9.88 -11.71 13.82
C THR A 636 -9.32 -11.30 15.17
N TRP A 637 -10.16 -10.80 16.10
CA TRP A 637 -9.76 -10.60 17.50
C TRP A 637 -9.50 -11.92 18.24
N GLU A 638 -10.26 -12.99 17.99
CA GLU A 638 -9.98 -14.34 18.54
C GLU A 638 -8.56 -14.85 18.24
N GLU A 639 -7.92 -14.40 17.15
CA GLU A 639 -6.56 -14.82 16.81
C GLU A 639 -5.49 -14.26 17.76
N VAL A 640 -5.79 -13.19 18.50
CA VAL A 640 -4.80 -12.42 19.28
C VAL A 640 -5.20 -12.08 20.72
N LEU A 641 -6.48 -12.10 21.07
CA LEU A 641 -6.95 -11.85 22.44
C LEU A 641 -6.84 -13.11 23.29
N THR A 642 -6.24 -13.00 24.49
CA THR A 642 -5.89 -14.16 25.33
C THR A 642 -6.66 -14.24 26.65
N SER A 643 -7.30 -13.15 27.11
CA SER A 643 -8.23 -13.17 28.23
C SER A 643 -9.67 -12.97 27.72
N PRO A 644 -10.70 -13.62 28.32
CA PRO A 644 -12.09 -13.24 28.10
C PRO A 644 -12.36 -11.75 28.40
N ASP A 645 -11.67 -11.18 29.40
CA ASP A 645 -11.76 -9.75 29.75
C ASP A 645 -11.27 -8.81 28.62
N ASP A 646 -10.50 -9.32 27.66
CA ASP A 646 -10.01 -8.52 26.53
C ASP A 646 -11.07 -8.31 25.43
N PHE A 647 -12.14 -9.11 25.39
CA PHE A 647 -13.25 -9.01 24.42
C PHE A 647 -14.20 -7.86 24.77
N SER A 648 -13.64 -6.65 24.83
CA SER A 648 -14.34 -5.41 25.15
C SER A 648 -13.73 -4.28 24.33
N PHE A 649 -14.58 -3.39 23.82
CA PHE A 649 -14.19 -2.36 22.85
C PHE A 649 -13.01 -1.49 23.34
N ASN A 650 -12.93 -1.22 24.65
CA ASN A 650 -11.85 -0.45 25.28
C ASN A 650 -10.98 -1.28 26.25
N SER A 651 -10.81 -2.59 26.01
CA SER A 651 -9.88 -3.42 26.80
C SER A 651 -8.42 -2.97 26.61
N THR A 652 -7.54 -3.22 27.57
CA THR A 652 -6.13 -2.75 27.46
C THR A 652 -5.40 -3.36 26.26
N VAL A 653 -5.72 -4.59 25.85
CA VAL A 653 -5.12 -5.22 24.67
C VAL A 653 -5.66 -4.60 23.38
N VAL A 654 -6.99 -4.42 23.23
CA VAL A 654 -7.57 -3.74 22.06
C VAL A 654 -7.06 -2.29 21.95
N MET A 655 -7.08 -1.54 23.06
CA MET A 655 -6.54 -0.18 23.16
C MET A 655 -5.05 -0.09 22.79
N SER A 656 -4.26 -1.14 23.01
CA SER A 656 -2.84 -1.18 22.65
C SER A 656 -2.56 -1.49 21.17
N ARG A 657 -3.61 -1.82 20.40
CA ARG A 657 -3.59 -2.17 18.97
C ARG A 657 -4.49 -1.24 18.13
N GLU A 658 -4.98 -0.18 18.77
CA GLU A 658 -5.39 1.06 18.13
C GLU A 658 -4.14 1.94 18.01
N HIS A 659 -3.66 2.11 16.78
CA HIS A 659 -2.50 2.94 16.48
C HIS A 659 -2.91 4.30 15.89
N HIS A 660 -4.21 4.64 15.85
CA HIS A 660 -4.68 5.96 15.43
C HIS A 660 -5.11 6.87 16.62
N PRO A 661 -4.47 8.03 16.83
CA PRO A 661 -3.15 8.41 16.33
C PRO A 661 -2.03 7.59 17.00
N PRO A 662 -0.82 7.57 16.40
CA PRO A 662 0.31 6.82 16.94
C PRO A 662 0.77 7.28 18.31
N ALA A 663 1.58 6.45 18.98
CA ALA A 663 2.08 6.73 20.33
C ALA A 663 3.11 7.88 20.40
N GLY A 664 3.72 8.28 19.27
CA GLY A 664 4.79 9.30 19.23
C GLY A 664 6.04 8.96 20.06
N SER A 665 6.13 7.71 20.52
CA SER A 665 7.06 7.24 21.55
C SER A 665 6.88 5.75 21.80
N LEU A 666 7.82 5.14 22.53
CA LEU A 666 7.75 3.75 22.96
C LEU A 666 6.79 3.49 24.15
N ALA A 667 5.84 4.39 24.41
CA ALA A 667 4.91 4.28 25.55
C ALA A 667 3.90 3.12 25.40
N PHE A 668 3.57 2.45 26.51
CA PHE A 668 2.58 1.36 26.57
C PHE A 668 1.55 1.60 27.68
N PRO A 669 0.24 1.40 27.42
CA PRO A 669 -0.38 1.31 26.09
C PRO A 669 -0.24 2.63 25.31
N ASN A 670 -0.62 2.65 24.02
CA ASN A 670 -0.63 3.88 23.23
C ASN A 670 -1.42 4.99 23.95
N PRO A 671 -0.79 6.12 24.34
CA PRO A 671 -1.46 7.19 25.09
C PRO A 671 -2.49 7.97 24.24
N ASN A 672 -2.41 7.87 22.91
CA ASN A 672 -3.27 8.59 21.97
C ASN A 672 -4.45 7.77 21.46
N ALA A 673 -4.41 6.43 21.59
CA ALA A 673 -5.48 5.51 21.19
C ALA A 673 -6.91 5.87 21.67
N PRO A 674 -7.14 6.46 22.87
CA PRO A 674 -8.47 6.92 23.26
C PRO A 674 -9.11 7.94 22.30
N LYS A 675 -8.34 8.57 21.41
CA LYS A 675 -8.86 9.47 20.37
C LYS A 675 -9.43 8.73 19.17
N GLY A 676 -8.77 7.68 18.64
CA GLY A 676 -9.29 6.87 17.53
C GLY A 676 -10.55 6.11 17.93
N GLN A 677 -10.48 5.41 19.05
CA GLN A 677 -11.63 4.79 19.73
C GLN A 677 -12.83 5.74 19.86
N ARG A 678 -12.60 6.98 20.34
CA ARG A 678 -13.65 8.00 20.44
C ARG A 678 -14.22 8.42 19.08
N GLN A 679 -13.43 8.46 18.02
CA GLN A 679 -13.93 8.76 16.67
C GLN A 679 -14.89 7.65 16.21
N MET A 680 -14.54 6.37 16.40
CA MET A 680 -15.43 5.24 16.16
C MET A 680 -16.70 5.29 17.03
N THR A 681 -16.58 5.54 18.34
CA THR A 681 -17.73 5.66 19.25
C THR A 681 -18.70 6.74 18.78
N VAL A 682 -18.22 7.97 18.55
CA VAL A 682 -19.06 9.10 18.10
C VAL A 682 -19.63 8.86 16.69
N ALA A 683 -18.91 8.15 15.82
CA ALA A 683 -19.41 7.79 14.50
C ALA A 683 -20.59 6.82 14.55
N VAL A 684 -20.52 5.80 15.42
CA VAL A 684 -21.65 4.92 15.70
C VAL A 684 -22.79 5.74 16.32
N GLU A 685 -22.58 6.40 17.46
CA GLU A 685 -23.61 7.14 18.22
C GLU A 685 -24.41 8.19 17.38
N LEU A 686 -23.81 8.79 16.35
CA LEU A 686 -24.48 9.76 15.48
C LEU A 686 -25.30 9.11 14.35
N TRP A 687 -24.86 7.98 13.80
CA TRP A 687 -25.35 7.45 12.53
C TRP A 687 -26.04 6.08 12.62
N LEU A 688 -25.74 5.33 13.67
CA LEU A 688 -26.16 3.94 13.89
C LEU A 688 -26.66 3.77 15.34
N PRO A 689 -27.63 2.87 15.57
CA PRO A 689 -28.00 2.45 16.92
C PRO A 689 -26.80 1.90 17.71
N THR A 690 -26.61 2.41 18.93
CA THR A 690 -25.48 2.07 19.81
C THR A 690 -25.61 0.66 20.39
N PRO A 691 -24.58 -0.21 20.27
CA PRO A 691 -24.62 -1.55 20.86
C PRO A 691 -24.59 -1.55 22.39
N ASP A 692 -25.61 -2.17 22.99
CA ASP A 692 -25.78 -2.42 24.43
C ASP A 692 -26.58 -3.73 24.60
N THR A 693 -25.91 -4.82 24.98
CA THR A 693 -26.54 -6.15 25.18
C THR A 693 -26.13 -6.76 26.51
N ALA A 694 -26.91 -7.73 27.00
CA ALA A 694 -26.62 -8.42 28.26
C ALA A 694 -25.36 -9.32 28.20
N ASP A 695 -24.92 -9.69 26.99
CA ASP A 695 -23.70 -10.47 26.71
C ASP A 695 -22.57 -9.53 26.25
N THR A 696 -21.40 -9.62 26.89
CA THR A 696 -20.23 -8.77 26.60
C THR A 696 -19.57 -9.09 25.26
N ASN A 697 -19.54 -10.36 24.86
CA ASN A 697 -18.97 -10.81 23.59
C ASN A 697 -19.87 -10.37 22.44
N GLN A 698 -21.19 -10.49 22.60
CA GLN A 698 -22.18 -9.95 21.65
C GLN A 698 -22.07 -8.44 21.53
N THR A 699 -21.97 -7.70 22.65
CA THR A 699 -21.77 -6.24 22.64
C THR A 699 -20.48 -5.87 21.90
N PHE A 700 -19.36 -6.53 22.19
CA PHE A 700 -18.08 -6.29 21.51
C PHE A 700 -18.15 -6.63 20.02
N ALA A 701 -18.78 -7.75 19.65
CA ALA A 701 -18.98 -8.15 18.27
C ALA A 701 -19.86 -7.15 17.50
N GLN A 702 -20.92 -6.62 18.11
CA GLN A 702 -21.77 -5.58 17.53
C GLN A 702 -21.01 -4.25 17.40
N TRP A 703 -20.22 -3.84 18.40
CA TRP A 703 -19.35 -2.66 18.29
C TRP A 703 -18.38 -2.79 17.11
N CYS A 704 -17.76 -3.96 16.92
CA CYS A 704 -16.91 -4.19 15.75
C CYS A 704 -17.70 -3.98 14.46
N TYR A 705 -18.87 -4.62 14.33
CA TYR A 705 -19.72 -4.56 13.14
C TYR A 705 -20.23 -3.15 12.82
N SER A 706 -20.71 -2.39 13.80
CA SER A 706 -21.20 -1.02 13.60
C SER A 706 -20.10 -0.07 13.11
N THR A 707 -18.85 -0.23 13.54
CA THR A 707 -17.73 0.58 12.99
C THR A 707 -17.45 0.24 11.53
N GLN A 708 -17.57 -1.03 11.12
CA GLN A 708 -17.43 -1.43 9.71
C GLN A 708 -18.60 -0.93 8.85
N ILE A 709 -19.84 -0.90 9.35
CA ILE A 709 -20.97 -0.25 8.66
C ILE A 709 -20.67 1.23 8.42
N PHE A 710 -20.28 1.97 9.46
CA PHE A 710 -20.01 3.41 9.33
C PHE A 710 -18.85 3.70 8.36
N GLN A 711 -17.76 2.92 8.43
CA GLN A 711 -16.67 2.96 7.45
C GLN A 711 -17.24 2.77 6.03
N THR A 712 -18.06 1.74 5.83
CA THR A 712 -18.64 1.43 4.51
C THR A 712 -19.49 2.57 3.98
N MET A 713 -20.45 3.08 4.77
CA MET A 713 -21.28 4.23 4.40
C MET A 713 -20.42 5.44 3.99
N THR A 714 -19.40 5.74 4.78
CA THR A 714 -18.55 6.93 4.61
C THR A 714 -17.61 6.81 3.40
N MET A 715 -17.11 5.61 3.10
CA MET A 715 -16.27 5.35 1.92
C MET A 715 -17.10 5.28 0.64
N VAL A 716 -18.25 4.59 0.65
CA VAL A 716 -19.18 4.53 -0.49
C VAL A 716 -19.65 5.93 -0.89
N SER A 717 -20.02 6.77 0.09
CA SER A 717 -20.39 8.17 -0.12
C SER A 717 -19.27 9.01 -0.78
N GLN A 718 -18.02 8.81 -0.36
CA GLN A 718 -16.86 9.49 -0.95
C GLN A 718 -16.55 8.99 -2.37
N VAL A 719 -16.54 7.68 -2.61
CA VAL A 719 -16.38 7.12 -3.97
C VAL A 719 -17.48 7.64 -4.90
N ALA A 720 -18.74 7.66 -4.46
CA ALA A 720 -19.86 8.18 -5.25
C ALA A 720 -19.61 9.64 -5.66
N TRP A 721 -19.20 10.49 -4.71
CA TRP A 721 -18.89 11.90 -4.97
C TRP A 721 -17.72 12.09 -5.94
N TYR A 722 -16.64 11.32 -5.80
CA TYR A 722 -15.49 11.41 -6.70
C TYR A 722 -15.83 10.89 -8.12
N ARG A 723 -16.61 9.80 -8.25
CA ARG A 723 -17.12 9.33 -9.54
C ARG A 723 -18.06 10.35 -10.20
N HIS A 724 -18.88 11.03 -9.41
CA HIS A 724 -19.72 12.15 -9.87
C HIS A 724 -18.89 13.32 -10.41
N GLY A 725 -17.70 13.58 -9.84
CA GLY A 725 -16.75 14.60 -10.29
C GLY A 725 -16.19 14.39 -11.71
N ALA A 726 -16.32 13.20 -12.30
CA ALA A 726 -15.96 12.96 -13.71
C ALA A 726 -16.78 13.83 -14.68
N GLY A 727 -18.07 14.03 -14.36
CA GLY A 727 -19.01 14.86 -15.13
C GLY A 727 -19.04 16.34 -14.70
N LYS A 728 -18.02 16.83 -14.00
CA LYS A 728 -17.94 18.19 -13.43
C LYS A 728 -16.65 18.90 -13.86
N GLY A 729 -16.49 20.16 -13.46
CA GLY A 729 -15.37 21.01 -13.86
C GLY A 729 -13.99 20.47 -13.45
N GLU A 730 -13.93 19.75 -12.34
CA GLU A 730 -12.72 19.04 -11.91
C GLU A 730 -12.34 17.88 -12.85
N ASN A 731 -13.29 17.26 -13.57
CA ASN A 731 -13.07 16.04 -14.37
C ASN A 731 -12.27 15.00 -13.56
N ASN A 732 -12.82 14.61 -12.41
CA ASN A 732 -12.20 13.62 -11.55
C ASN A 732 -12.19 12.25 -12.22
N LEU A 733 -11.03 11.58 -12.27
CA LEU A 733 -10.87 10.27 -12.93
C LEU A 733 -10.15 9.24 -12.05
N GLY A 734 -10.24 9.37 -10.71
CA GLY A 734 -9.74 8.33 -9.83
C GLY A 734 -10.09 8.48 -8.36
N ALA A 735 -10.40 7.34 -7.74
CA ALA A 735 -10.69 7.21 -6.32
C ALA A 735 -10.06 5.91 -5.79
N LEU A 736 -8.97 6.05 -5.03
CA LEU A 736 -8.27 4.97 -4.34
C LEU A 736 -8.50 5.10 -2.84
N VAL A 737 -9.19 4.13 -2.24
CA VAL A 737 -9.51 4.12 -0.80
C VAL A 737 -8.28 3.73 0.01
N TRP A 738 -8.01 4.45 1.10
CA TRP A 738 -7.12 3.98 2.15
C TRP A 738 -7.95 3.09 3.09
N GLN A 739 -7.67 1.80 3.28
CA GLN A 739 -6.65 0.95 2.61
C GLN A 739 -7.24 -0.44 2.28
N LEU A 740 -6.49 -1.28 1.56
CA LEU A 740 -6.93 -2.62 1.16
C LEU A 740 -6.79 -3.62 2.32
N ASN A 741 -5.57 -3.91 2.73
CA ASN A 741 -5.24 -5.00 3.64
C ASN A 741 -4.74 -4.51 5.00
N ASP A 742 -4.75 -5.41 5.97
CA ASP A 742 -4.00 -5.27 7.23
C ASP A 742 -2.62 -5.93 7.16
N ILE A 743 -1.73 -5.48 8.05
CA ILE A 743 -0.45 -6.12 8.39
C ILE A 743 -0.56 -7.06 9.61
N TRP A 744 -1.58 -6.86 10.45
CA TRP A 744 -1.84 -7.57 11.71
C TRP A 744 -3.29 -7.38 12.16
N GLN A 745 -3.71 -8.07 13.22
CA GLN A 745 -5.06 -7.95 13.79
C GLN A 745 -5.15 -6.68 14.66
N GLY A 746 -5.62 -5.55 14.10
CA GLY A 746 -5.71 -4.27 14.80
C GLY A 746 -6.77 -3.33 14.20
N VAL A 747 -6.96 -2.16 14.79
CA VAL A 747 -7.82 -1.11 14.22
C VAL A 747 -7.12 -0.50 13.00
N SER A 748 -7.85 -0.32 11.90
CA SER A 748 -7.28 0.20 10.66
C SER A 748 -8.34 0.66 9.67
N TRP A 749 -7.88 1.26 8.57
CA TRP A 749 -8.71 1.60 7.41
C TRP A 749 -8.92 0.44 6.43
N SER A 750 -8.45 -0.77 6.73
CA SER A 750 -8.51 -1.90 5.78
C SER A 750 -9.94 -2.24 5.36
N SER A 751 -10.09 -2.84 4.19
CA SER A 751 -11.30 -3.54 3.74
C SER A 751 -11.17 -5.07 3.82
N VAL A 752 -9.94 -5.58 3.89
CA VAL A 752 -9.58 -7.00 4.05
C VAL A 752 -8.70 -7.16 5.28
N GLU A 753 -9.18 -7.93 6.25
CA GLU A 753 -8.53 -8.21 7.52
C GLU A 753 -7.30 -9.13 7.33
N TYR A 754 -6.35 -9.13 8.28
CA TYR A 754 -5.03 -9.79 8.15
C TYR A 754 -5.08 -11.24 7.64
N SER A 755 -5.97 -12.09 8.19
CA SER A 755 -6.13 -13.49 7.76
C SER A 755 -6.94 -13.67 6.46
N GLY A 756 -7.33 -12.57 5.79
CA GLY A 756 -8.02 -12.55 4.50
C GLY A 756 -9.54 -12.38 4.55
N ARG A 757 -10.15 -12.17 5.73
CA ARG A 757 -11.60 -11.93 5.84
C ARG A 757 -11.97 -10.57 5.24
N TRP A 758 -13.07 -10.51 4.49
CA TRP A 758 -13.62 -9.24 4.01
C TRP A 758 -14.39 -8.52 5.13
N LYS A 759 -14.03 -7.27 5.42
CA LYS A 759 -14.89 -6.34 6.18
C LYS A 759 -16.14 -5.98 5.36
N VAL A 760 -17.14 -5.37 6.00
CA VAL A 760 -18.32 -4.80 5.31
C VAL A 760 -17.92 -3.89 4.14
N LEU A 761 -16.81 -3.16 4.28
CA LEU A 761 -16.29 -2.24 3.26
C LEU A 761 -16.05 -2.93 1.91
N GLN A 762 -15.46 -4.12 1.85
CA GLN A 762 -15.11 -4.74 0.56
C GLN A 762 -16.36 -5.17 -0.24
N TYR A 763 -17.47 -5.50 0.44
CA TYR A 763 -18.77 -5.69 -0.20
C TYR A 763 -19.36 -4.36 -0.68
N GLY A 764 -19.27 -3.29 0.12
CA GLY A 764 -19.65 -1.94 -0.31
C GLY A 764 -18.87 -1.44 -1.53
N LEU A 765 -17.56 -1.72 -1.59
CA LEU A 765 -16.71 -1.44 -2.75
C LEU A 765 -17.17 -2.21 -3.99
N THR A 766 -17.60 -3.47 -3.85
CA THR A 766 -18.19 -4.25 -4.95
C THR A 766 -19.41 -3.55 -5.55
N GLY A 767 -20.26 -2.95 -4.70
CA GLY A 767 -21.42 -2.18 -5.13
C GLY A 767 -21.07 -0.84 -5.79
N ILE A 768 -20.16 -0.04 -5.20
CA ILE A 768 -19.87 1.32 -5.68
C ILE A 768 -18.79 1.40 -6.79
N PHE A 769 -18.06 0.32 -7.02
CA PHE A 769 -17.15 0.15 -8.17
C PHE A 769 -17.78 -0.63 -9.35
N ALA A 770 -19.08 -0.91 -9.32
CA ALA A 770 -19.81 -1.41 -10.49
C ALA A 770 -19.71 -0.41 -11.68
N PRO A 771 -19.67 -0.86 -12.94
CA PRO A 771 -19.40 0.02 -14.08
C PRO A 771 -20.46 1.11 -14.24
N VAL A 772 -21.73 0.76 -13.97
CA VAL A 772 -22.84 1.69 -13.81
C VAL A 772 -23.34 1.63 -12.38
N ILE A 773 -23.50 2.80 -11.74
CA ILE A 773 -24.09 2.93 -10.40
C ILE A 773 -25.22 3.95 -10.41
N ILE A 774 -26.19 3.77 -9.53
CA ILE A 774 -27.10 4.85 -9.09
C ILE A 774 -26.59 5.37 -7.75
N TYR A 775 -26.81 6.65 -7.42
CA TYR A 775 -26.51 7.14 -6.07
C TYR A 775 -27.41 8.30 -5.61
N PRO A 776 -27.93 8.27 -4.35
CA PRO A 776 -28.71 9.34 -3.74
C PRO A 776 -27.84 10.31 -2.92
N PHE A 777 -27.56 11.50 -3.45
CA PHE A 777 -26.88 12.57 -2.71
C PHE A 777 -27.87 13.38 -1.87
N TRP A 778 -27.78 13.26 -0.55
CA TRP A 778 -28.64 13.95 0.42
C TRP A 778 -27.92 15.14 1.08
N THR A 779 -28.46 16.34 0.90
CA THR A 779 -27.99 17.57 1.57
C THR A 779 -28.99 17.99 2.63
N ALA A 780 -28.83 17.45 3.86
CA ALA A 780 -29.77 17.69 4.96
C ALA A 780 -29.97 19.18 5.31
N ALA A 781 -28.92 20.01 5.17
CA ALA A 781 -28.94 21.43 5.55
C ALA A 781 -29.91 22.32 4.73
N ASN A 782 -30.35 21.86 3.57
CA ASN A 782 -31.38 22.51 2.73
C ASN A 782 -32.45 21.50 2.25
N GLU A 783 -32.58 20.37 2.95
CA GLU A 783 -33.51 19.27 2.64
C GLU A 783 -33.52 18.86 1.15
N THR A 784 -32.36 18.83 0.48
CA THR A 784 -32.29 18.52 -0.97
C THR A 784 -31.75 17.11 -1.26
N LEU A 785 -32.51 16.33 -2.03
CA LEU A 785 -32.11 15.03 -2.56
C LEU A 785 -31.85 15.16 -4.07
N GLN A 786 -30.65 14.76 -4.51
CA GLN A 786 -30.32 14.60 -5.93
C GLN A 786 -29.91 13.15 -6.20
N THR A 787 -30.62 12.45 -7.08
CA THR A 787 -30.30 11.08 -7.50
C THR A 787 -29.73 11.09 -8.90
N LEU A 788 -28.56 10.47 -9.08
CA LEU A 788 -27.90 10.35 -10.38
C LEU A 788 -27.57 8.90 -10.72
N VAL A 789 -27.44 8.63 -12.02
CA VAL A 789 -26.73 7.45 -12.54
C VAL A 789 -25.36 7.91 -13.04
N ILE A 790 -24.31 7.13 -12.75
CA ILE A 790 -22.91 7.42 -13.08
C ILE A 790 -22.32 6.23 -13.83
N SER A 791 -21.58 6.48 -14.91
CA SER A 791 -20.94 5.45 -15.76
C SER A 791 -19.43 5.68 -15.90
N ASP A 792 -18.63 4.61 -15.84
CA ASP A 792 -17.19 4.64 -16.13
C ASP A 792 -16.83 4.21 -17.57
N ARG A 793 -17.83 3.97 -18.43
CA ARG A 793 -17.65 3.42 -19.78
C ARG A 793 -17.16 4.44 -20.83
N TRP A 794 -16.65 3.91 -21.95
CA TRP A 794 -16.18 4.69 -23.12
C TRP A 794 -17.27 4.98 -24.15
N GLU A 795 -18.45 4.41 -23.94
CA GLU A 795 -19.66 4.53 -24.72
C GLU A 795 -20.79 5.10 -23.87
N ASP A 796 -21.82 5.64 -24.53
CA ASP A 796 -23.01 6.12 -23.84
C ASP A 796 -23.85 4.90 -23.40
N VAL A 797 -24.26 4.88 -22.13
CA VAL A 797 -24.95 3.74 -21.51
C VAL A 797 -26.43 4.06 -21.33
N GLU A 798 -27.30 3.20 -21.87
CA GLU A 798 -28.75 3.30 -21.71
C GLU A 798 -29.28 2.25 -20.73
N GLY A 799 -30.34 2.61 -20.00
CA GLY A 799 -30.95 1.72 -19.02
C GLY A 799 -32.21 2.28 -18.37
N SER A 800 -32.68 1.58 -17.35
CA SER A 800 -33.85 1.95 -16.55
C SER A 800 -33.54 1.93 -15.05
N ALA A 801 -34.12 2.87 -14.32
CA ALA A 801 -34.06 2.97 -12.86
C ALA A 801 -35.44 2.80 -12.25
N GLN A 802 -35.50 2.14 -11.10
CA GLN A 802 -36.70 2.02 -10.25
C GLN A 802 -36.38 2.53 -8.85
N LEU A 803 -37.21 3.46 -8.38
CA LEU A 803 -37.12 4.08 -7.06
C LEU A 803 -38.38 3.71 -6.27
N THR A 804 -38.24 2.90 -5.22
CA THR A 804 -39.37 2.42 -4.40
C THR A 804 -39.20 2.84 -2.94
N TRP A 805 -40.14 3.63 -2.45
CA TRP A 805 -40.24 3.95 -1.03
C TRP A 805 -40.86 2.80 -0.24
N TYR A 806 -40.26 2.48 0.89
CA TYR A 806 -40.75 1.49 1.86
C TYR A 806 -40.94 2.15 3.24
N ASP A 807 -41.78 1.55 4.09
CA ASP A 807 -41.63 1.70 5.54
C ASP A 807 -40.86 0.55 6.18
N TRP A 808 -40.46 0.72 7.45
CA TRP A 808 -39.69 -0.30 8.18
C TRP A 808 -40.43 -1.62 8.44
N LEU A 809 -41.73 -1.71 8.09
CA LEU A 809 -42.50 -2.96 8.03
C LEU A 809 -42.41 -3.65 6.65
N GLY A 810 -41.55 -3.17 5.75
CA GLY A 810 -41.33 -3.76 4.43
C GLY A 810 -42.41 -3.48 3.40
N ARG A 811 -43.37 -2.58 3.71
CA ARG A 811 -44.49 -2.31 2.80
C ARG A 811 -44.09 -1.25 1.77
N PRO A 812 -44.20 -1.51 0.46
CA PRO A 812 -43.98 -0.49 -0.56
C PRO A 812 -45.08 0.58 -0.46
N LEU A 813 -44.66 1.84 -0.53
CA LEU A 813 -45.51 3.02 -0.34
C LEU A 813 -45.75 3.76 -1.66
N ASP A 814 -44.69 3.88 -2.47
CA ASP A 814 -44.68 4.51 -3.79
C ASP A 814 -43.58 3.87 -4.64
N THR A 815 -43.71 3.89 -5.97
CA THR A 815 -42.71 3.39 -6.91
C THR A 815 -42.72 4.23 -8.19
N THR A 816 -41.61 4.92 -8.43
CA THR A 816 -41.36 5.65 -9.68
C THR A 816 -40.36 4.87 -10.53
N SER A 817 -40.41 5.04 -11.85
CA SER A 817 -39.42 4.46 -12.77
C SER A 817 -39.01 5.47 -13.83
N TYR A 818 -37.73 5.44 -14.21
CA TYR A 818 -37.09 6.37 -15.14
C TYR A 818 -36.33 5.57 -16.20
N ASN A 819 -36.30 6.06 -17.43
CA ASN A 819 -35.29 5.64 -18.41
C ASN A 819 -34.15 6.65 -18.39
N PHE A 820 -32.92 6.21 -18.65
CA PHE A 820 -31.75 7.07 -18.68
C PHE A 820 -30.82 6.75 -19.85
N THR A 821 -30.07 7.77 -20.26
CA THR A 821 -28.83 7.66 -21.03
C THR A 821 -27.76 8.39 -20.24
N VAL A 822 -26.61 7.77 -20.00
CA VAL A 822 -25.44 8.37 -19.34
C VAL A 822 -24.30 8.47 -20.35
N PRO A 823 -23.78 9.67 -20.65
CA PRO A 823 -22.66 9.79 -21.58
C PRO A 823 -21.38 9.10 -21.09
N THR A 824 -20.47 8.78 -22.00
CA THR A 824 -19.12 8.26 -21.66
C THR A 824 -18.44 9.03 -20.52
N LEU A 825 -17.90 8.30 -19.52
CA LEU A 825 -17.22 8.84 -18.34
C LEU A 825 -17.97 9.99 -17.61
N ASN A 826 -19.31 9.88 -17.47
CA ASN A 826 -20.16 10.98 -17.04
C ASN A 826 -21.31 10.52 -16.11
N ASN A 827 -22.24 11.43 -15.79
CA ASN A 827 -23.43 11.18 -14.99
C ASN A 827 -24.67 11.90 -15.54
N SER A 828 -25.85 11.34 -15.21
CA SER A 828 -27.17 11.89 -15.55
C SER A 828 -28.05 11.96 -14.30
N VAL A 829 -28.69 13.11 -14.06
CA VAL A 829 -29.64 13.31 -12.96
C VAL A 829 -30.99 12.67 -13.32
N LEU A 830 -31.53 11.85 -12.42
CA LEU A 830 -32.88 11.27 -12.54
C LEU A 830 -33.93 12.09 -11.78
N LEU A 831 -33.56 12.53 -10.57
CA LEU A 831 -34.43 13.21 -9.62
C LEU A 831 -33.63 14.30 -8.92
N GLU A 832 -34.20 15.49 -8.83
CA GLU A 832 -33.73 16.56 -7.95
C GLU A 832 -34.96 17.19 -7.29
N ALA A 833 -34.99 17.19 -5.95
CA ALA A 833 -36.12 17.66 -5.17
C ALA A 833 -35.65 18.25 -3.84
N SER A 834 -36.40 19.25 -3.34
CA SER A 834 -36.09 19.95 -2.09
C SER A 834 -37.30 20.05 -1.17
N GLY A 835 -37.05 19.97 0.14
CA GLY A 835 -38.05 19.96 1.19
C GLY A 835 -38.60 18.55 1.44
N LEU A 836 -38.52 18.05 2.67
CA LEU A 836 -38.96 16.71 3.04
C LEU A 836 -40.42 16.44 2.67
N ASN A 837 -41.30 17.44 2.83
CA ASN A 837 -42.72 17.37 2.41
C ASN A 837 -42.93 17.16 0.89
N THR A 838 -41.90 17.35 0.07
CA THR A 838 -41.90 17.11 -1.39
C THR A 838 -41.26 15.76 -1.74
N ILE A 839 -40.36 15.26 -0.89
CA ILE A 839 -39.50 14.10 -1.15
C ILE A 839 -40.08 12.81 -0.57
N LEU A 840 -40.68 12.90 0.62
CA LEU A 840 -41.22 11.75 1.34
C LEU A 840 -42.62 11.36 0.84
N PRO A 841 -43.03 10.08 0.97
CA PRO A 841 -44.41 9.66 0.74
C PRO A 841 -45.41 10.45 1.60
N ILE A 842 -46.59 10.73 1.04
CA ILE A 842 -47.59 11.60 1.67
C ILE A 842 -47.98 11.09 3.07
N GLY A 843 -47.73 11.91 4.09
CA GLY A 843 -48.09 11.60 5.48
C GLY A 843 -47.13 10.67 6.22
N LYS A 844 -45.86 10.60 5.79
CA LYS A 844 -44.77 9.86 6.46
C LYS A 844 -43.71 10.82 7.00
N ASP A 845 -43.22 10.54 8.20
CA ASP A 845 -42.08 11.23 8.79
C ASP A 845 -40.75 10.60 8.36
N ALA A 846 -39.67 11.40 8.40
CA ALA A 846 -38.32 11.01 7.98
C ALA A 846 -37.76 9.76 8.69
N ALA A 847 -38.27 9.42 9.88
CA ALA A 847 -37.87 8.24 10.65
C ALA A 847 -38.61 6.95 10.24
N ASP A 848 -39.76 7.03 9.57
CA ASP A 848 -40.63 5.89 9.26
C ASP A 848 -40.32 5.21 7.93
N VAL A 849 -39.51 5.84 7.07
CA VAL A 849 -39.37 5.47 5.65
C VAL A 849 -37.94 5.51 5.15
N TRP A 850 -37.70 4.70 4.12
CA TRP A 850 -36.44 4.62 3.39
C TRP A 850 -36.71 4.29 1.92
N LEU A 851 -35.77 4.61 1.04
CA LEU A 851 -35.89 4.48 -0.40
C LEU A 851 -34.91 3.42 -0.92
N LEU A 852 -35.43 2.45 -1.69
CA LEU A 852 -34.67 1.51 -2.50
C LEU A 852 -34.45 2.13 -3.89
N LEU A 853 -33.20 2.10 -4.38
CA LEU A 853 -32.83 2.59 -5.70
C LEU A 853 -32.16 1.47 -6.50
N ASN A 854 -32.83 0.98 -7.53
CA ASN A 854 -32.32 -0.08 -8.40
C ASN A 854 -32.15 0.42 -9.84
N ILE A 855 -31.10 -0.02 -10.52
CA ILE A 855 -30.93 0.17 -11.96
C ILE A 855 -30.69 -1.14 -12.71
N THR A 856 -30.97 -1.12 -14.01
CA THR A 856 -30.60 -2.16 -14.97
C THR A 856 -30.19 -1.48 -16.27
N ALA A 857 -29.01 -1.83 -16.79
CA ALA A 857 -28.43 -1.32 -18.03
C ALA A 857 -27.71 -2.44 -18.78
N GLU A 858 -27.48 -2.28 -20.09
CA GLU A 858 -26.68 -3.21 -20.90
C GLU A 858 -25.30 -2.59 -21.18
N VAL A 859 -24.23 -3.28 -20.77
CA VAL A 859 -22.84 -2.82 -20.85
C VAL A 859 -21.92 -3.98 -21.20
N ASP A 860 -20.96 -3.78 -22.10
CA ASP A 860 -20.02 -4.82 -22.57
C ASP A 860 -20.72 -6.13 -23.04
N GLY A 861 -21.97 -6.04 -23.51
CA GLY A 861 -22.82 -7.17 -23.90
C GLY A 861 -23.38 -7.99 -22.73
N ARG A 862 -23.55 -7.36 -21.55
CA ARG A 862 -24.08 -7.97 -20.33
C ARG A 862 -25.05 -7.03 -19.61
N THR A 863 -26.07 -7.59 -18.99
CA THR A 863 -26.92 -6.89 -18.04
C THR A 863 -26.12 -6.53 -16.78
N VAL A 864 -26.07 -5.23 -16.45
CA VAL A 864 -25.51 -4.69 -15.21
C VAL A 864 -26.65 -4.19 -14.33
N THR A 865 -26.62 -4.60 -13.06
CA THR A 865 -27.55 -4.13 -12.02
C THR A 865 -26.79 -3.46 -10.89
N ASN A 866 -27.39 -2.43 -10.29
CA ASN A 866 -26.88 -1.81 -9.07
C ASN A 866 -28.06 -1.48 -8.14
N GLU A 867 -27.87 -1.74 -6.85
CA GLU A 867 -28.84 -1.50 -5.77
C GLU A 867 -28.20 -0.54 -4.75
N GLN A 868 -28.94 0.49 -4.33
CA GLN A 868 -28.55 1.43 -3.28
C GLN A 868 -29.75 1.75 -2.38
N TYR A 869 -29.45 2.30 -1.19
CA TYR A 869 -30.43 2.66 -0.18
C TYR A 869 -30.28 4.14 0.21
N PHE A 870 -31.40 4.82 0.48
CA PHE A 870 -31.41 6.16 1.06
C PHE A 870 -32.32 6.21 2.29
N THR A 871 -31.78 6.73 3.41
CA THR A 871 -32.55 7.08 4.61
C THR A 871 -32.56 8.61 4.77
N PRO A 872 -33.73 9.26 4.93
CA PRO A 872 -33.81 10.71 5.13
C PRO A 872 -33.17 11.20 6.45
N THR A 873 -33.01 10.29 7.40
CA THR A 873 -32.38 10.50 8.70
C THR A 873 -31.31 9.44 8.98
N SER A 874 -30.53 9.66 10.06
CA SER A 874 -29.59 8.68 10.61
C SER A 874 -30.32 7.43 11.12
N LEU A 875 -29.72 6.24 10.97
CA LEU A 875 -30.33 4.99 11.44
C LEU A 875 -30.45 4.95 12.98
N ALA A 876 -29.65 5.73 13.71
CA ALA A 876 -29.81 5.94 15.15
C ALA A 876 -31.14 6.62 15.53
N ASN A 877 -31.80 7.27 14.57
CA ASN A 877 -33.06 8.00 14.72
C ASN A 877 -34.20 7.41 13.88
N ALA A 878 -33.98 6.26 13.23
CA ALA A 878 -35.01 5.58 12.44
C ALA A 878 -35.91 4.72 13.34
N HIS A 879 -37.19 4.64 13.01
CA HIS A 879 -38.14 3.75 13.70
C HIS A 879 -38.02 2.31 13.17
N LEU A 880 -36.83 1.72 13.36
CA LEU A 880 -36.53 0.34 13.00
C LEU A 880 -37.47 -0.62 13.74
N VAL A 881 -37.86 -1.69 13.05
CA VAL A 881 -38.72 -2.76 13.58
C VAL A 881 -37.92 -4.06 13.55
N ASP A 882 -38.07 -4.90 14.59
CA ASP A 882 -37.45 -6.24 14.64
C ASP A 882 -37.72 -6.98 13.32
N PRO A 883 -36.67 -7.36 12.56
CA PRO A 883 -36.82 -8.04 11.29
C PRO A 883 -37.27 -9.50 11.38
N GLU A 884 -37.21 -10.13 12.56
CA GLU A 884 -37.43 -11.57 12.77
C GLU A 884 -36.72 -12.43 11.70
N ILE A 885 -35.41 -12.18 11.49
CA ILE A 885 -34.63 -12.86 10.44
C ILE A 885 -34.71 -14.38 10.64
N SER A 886 -34.78 -15.11 9.53
CA SER A 886 -34.57 -16.55 9.51
C SER A 886 -33.62 -16.94 8.38
N VAL A 887 -32.77 -17.94 8.63
CA VAL A 887 -31.74 -18.39 7.70
C VAL A 887 -31.96 -19.87 7.41
N ALA A 888 -32.35 -20.19 6.18
CA ALA A 888 -32.39 -21.56 5.69
C ALA A 888 -31.00 -21.95 5.19
N ARG A 889 -30.38 -22.90 5.91
CA ARG A 889 -29.02 -23.43 5.65
C ARG A 889 -29.11 -24.63 4.71
N GLY A 890 -28.51 -24.53 3.52
CA GLY A 890 -28.46 -25.58 2.48
C GLY A 890 -27.11 -26.29 2.43
N GLN A 891 -27.08 -27.50 1.82
CA GLN A 891 -25.93 -28.41 1.91
C GLN A 891 -24.64 -27.90 1.25
N ASP A 892 -24.74 -27.08 0.19
CA ASP A 892 -23.60 -26.59 -0.59
C ASP A 892 -23.08 -25.21 -0.10
N LEU A 893 -23.04 -24.99 1.22
CA LEU A 893 -22.73 -23.69 1.85
C LEU A 893 -23.61 -22.52 1.31
N THR A 894 -24.88 -22.81 1.04
CA THR A 894 -25.86 -21.81 0.57
C THR A 894 -26.81 -21.39 1.68
N PHE A 895 -27.08 -20.10 1.79
CA PHE A 895 -27.88 -19.50 2.86
C PHE A 895 -28.98 -18.64 2.27
N THR A 896 -30.25 -19.02 2.44
CA THR A 896 -31.40 -18.17 2.11
C THR A 896 -31.83 -17.42 3.36
N LEU A 897 -31.76 -16.09 3.31
CA LEU A 897 -32.14 -15.19 4.39
C LEU A 897 -33.52 -14.60 4.08
N SER A 898 -34.43 -14.68 5.06
CA SER A 898 -35.81 -14.19 4.99
C SER A 898 -36.13 -13.33 6.21
N ALA A 899 -36.54 -12.07 6.00
CA ALA A 899 -37.13 -11.23 7.06
C ALA A 899 -38.63 -11.52 7.18
N LYS A 900 -39.16 -11.50 8.41
CA LYS A 900 -40.56 -11.87 8.73
C LYS A 900 -41.32 -10.79 9.50
N GLY A 901 -40.62 -9.97 10.27
CA GLY A 901 -41.15 -8.78 10.94
C GLY A 901 -40.98 -7.54 10.06
N GLY A 902 -40.00 -6.71 10.40
CA GLY A 902 -39.58 -5.52 9.67
C GLY A 902 -38.44 -5.73 8.66
N VAL A 903 -37.91 -4.61 8.15
CA VAL A 903 -36.74 -4.57 7.25
C VAL A 903 -35.44 -4.63 8.05
N ALA A 904 -34.57 -5.59 7.76
CA ALA A 904 -33.23 -5.65 8.33
C ALA A 904 -32.25 -4.78 7.52
N ALA A 905 -32.08 -3.53 7.95
CA ALA A 905 -31.00 -2.67 7.47
C ALA A 905 -29.63 -3.26 7.84
N TRP A 906 -28.71 -3.34 6.87
CA TRP A 906 -27.40 -3.96 7.00
C TRP A 906 -27.47 -5.40 7.56
N THR A 907 -28.15 -6.28 6.82
CA THR A 907 -28.17 -7.73 7.09
C THR A 907 -26.81 -8.34 6.79
N TRP A 908 -26.25 -9.08 7.74
CA TRP A 908 -24.93 -9.72 7.57
C TRP A 908 -24.92 -11.17 8.02
N ILE A 909 -24.34 -12.02 7.18
CA ILE A 909 -23.93 -13.37 7.54
C ILE A 909 -22.41 -13.42 7.69
N ASP A 910 -21.92 -14.13 8.70
CA ASP A 910 -20.50 -14.22 9.03
C ASP A 910 -20.02 -15.67 8.92
N HIS A 911 -18.81 -15.87 8.38
CA HIS A 911 -18.22 -17.21 8.26
C HIS A 911 -17.35 -17.54 9.49
N PRO A 912 -17.26 -18.80 9.94
CA PRO A 912 -16.59 -19.13 11.19
C PRO A 912 -15.08 -18.85 11.19
N SER A 913 -14.49 -18.79 12.39
CA SER A 913 -13.04 -18.69 12.58
C SER A 913 -12.30 -19.82 11.87
N GLY A 914 -11.10 -19.54 11.35
CA GLY A 914 -10.32 -20.51 10.58
C GLY A 914 -10.79 -20.77 9.13
N THR A 915 -11.88 -20.16 8.67
CA THR A 915 -12.23 -20.12 7.23
C THR A 915 -11.87 -18.78 6.60
N VAL A 916 -11.57 -18.79 5.30
CA VAL A 916 -11.32 -17.61 4.46
C VAL A 916 -12.14 -17.77 3.18
N GLY A 917 -12.85 -16.75 2.75
CA GLY A 917 -13.72 -16.81 1.57
C GLY A 917 -14.57 -15.56 1.42
N ILE A 918 -15.58 -15.63 0.55
CA ILE A 918 -16.56 -14.56 0.34
C ILE A 918 -17.97 -15.12 0.20
N PHE A 919 -18.98 -14.32 0.58
CA PHE A 919 -20.36 -14.57 0.17
C PHE A 919 -20.59 -13.97 -1.22
N VAL A 920 -21.20 -14.75 -2.11
CA VAL A 920 -21.71 -14.26 -3.40
C VAL A 920 -23.22 -14.43 -3.42
N ASP A 921 -23.92 -13.51 -4.09
CA ASP A 921 -25.31 -13.74 -4.49
C ASP A 921 -25.37 -14.98 -5.40
N LYS A 922 -26.33 -15.88 -5.14
CA LYS A 922 -26.36 -17.20 -5.77
C LYS A 922 -26.71 -17.18 -7.25
N ASP A 923 -27.50 -16.21 -7.68
CA ASP A 923 -28.04 -16.17 -9.06
C ASP A 923 -27.15 -15.34 -9.99
N THR A 924 -26.49 -14.30 -9.47
CA THR A 924 -25.56 -13.44 -10.22
C THR A 924 -24.09 -13.83 -10.08
N GLY A 925 -23.70 -14.51 -8.99
CA GLY A 925 -22.31 -14.82 -8.66
C GLY A 925 -21.46 -13.62 -8.21
N VAL A 926 -22.07 -12.44 -8.02
CA VAL A 926 -21.40 -11.21 -7.58
C VAL A 926 -21.22 -11.23 -6.05
N PRO A 927 -20.08 -10.78 -5.48
CA PRO A 927 -19.91 -10.70 -4.03
C PRO A 927 -21.00 -9.84 -3.37
N SER A 928 -21.67 -10.38 -2.35
CA SER A 928 -22.85 -9.75 -1.73
C SER A 928 -22.98 -10.10 -0.26
N ASN A 929 -23.02 -9.07 0.60
CA ASN A 929 -23.30 -9.12 2.03
C ASN A 929 -23.60 -7.67 2.51
N GLY A 930 -24.24 -7.47 3.66
CA GLY A 930 -24.51 -6.12 4.20
C GLY A 930 -25.69 -5.37 3.56
N PHE A 931 -26.53 -6.06 2.79
CA PHE A 931 -27.71 -5.49 2.10
C PHE A 931 -28.89 -5.22 3.04
N TYR A 932 -29.92 -4.52 2.56
CA TYR A 932 -31.21 -4.41 3.24
C TYR A 932 -32.08 -5.61 2.87
N LEU A 933 -32.51 -6.39 3.86
CA LEU A 933 -33.40 -7.55 3.66
C LEU A 933 -34.85 -7.13 3.95
N ILE A 934 -35.73 -7.32 2.97
CA ILE A 934 -37.10 -6.81 2.98
C ILE A 934 -38.08 -7.98 3.16
N PRO A 935 -39.09 -7.89 4.06
CA PRO A 935 -40.12 -8.92 4.20
C PRO A 935 -40.75 -9.33 2.87
N GLY A 936 -40.70 -10.64 2.57
CA GLY A 936 -41.18 -11.21 1.31
C GLY A 936 -40.23 -11.12 0.11
N ILE A 937 -39.03 -10.55 0.27
CA ILE A 937 -37.96 -10.53 -0.74
C ILE A 937 -36.73 -11.21 -0.15
N ASP A 938 -36.71 -12.54 -0.26
CA ASP A 938 -35.59 -13.37 0.21
C ASP A 938 -34.30 -13.07 -0.55
N ARG A 939 -33.15 -13.23 0.12
CA ARG A 939 -31.82 -13.17 -0.51
C ARG A 939 -31.12 -14.52 -0.32
N THR A 940 -30.58 -15.10 -1.38
CA THR A 940 -29.83 -16.37 -1.29
C THR A 940 -28.37 -16.15 -1.63
N LEU A 941 -27.51 -16.39 -0.64
CA LEU A 941 -26.06 -16.31 -0.75
C LEU A 941 -25.44 -17.70 -0.86
N SER A 942 -24.23 -17.77 -1.42
CA SER A 942 -23.36 -18.96 -1.41
C SER A 942 -21.99 -18.55 -0.89
N PHE A 943 -21.40 -19.32 0.04
CA PHE A 943 -20.06 -19.03 0.54
C PHE A 943 -18.98 -19.71 -0.30
N VAL A 944 -18.16 -18.92 -1.00
CA VAL A 944 -17.04 -19.39 -1.82
C VAL A 944 -15.79 -19.45 -0.94
N LEU A 945 -15.52 -20.66 -0.42
CA LEU A 945 -14.35 -20.97 0.39
C LEU A 945 -13.05 -20.86 -0.41
N ASN A 946 -12.06 -20.12 0.11
CA ASN A 946 -10.68 -20.20 -0.33
C ASN A 946 -9.98 -21.36 0.40
N ALA A 947 -9.94 -22.52 -0.24
CA ALA A 947 -9.33 -23.74 0.31
C ALA A 947 -7.79 -23.66 0.50
N ALA A 948 -7.09 -22.69 -0.09
CA ALA A 948 -5.64 -22.51 0.09
C ALA A 948 -5.29 -21.75 1.38
N LEU A 949 -6.20 -20.90 1.89
CA LEU A 949 -6.00 -20.12 3.11
C LEU A 949 -6.85 -20.59 4.30
N SER A 950 -7.92 -21.35 4.05
CA SER A 950 -8.79 -21.88 5.11
C SER A 950 -8.11 -23.01 5.87
N ARG A 951 -8.05 -22.88 7.20
CA ARG A 951 -7.61 -23.92 8.14
C ARG A 951 -8.68 -25.01 8.31
N VAL A 952 -9.95 -24.65 8.08
CA VAL A 952 -11.11 -25.55 8.04
C VAL A 952 -11.53 -25.74 6.58
N ALA A 953 -11.33 -26.94 6.04
CA ALA A 953 -11.61 -27.26 4.64
C ALA A 953 -13.10 -27.60 4.36
N GLU A 954 -13.80 -28.12 5.37
CA GLU A 954 -15.22 -28.48 5.33
C GLU A 954 -15.89 -27.85 6.56
N PRO A 955 -16.29 -26.57 6.51
CA PRO A 955 -16.94 -25.91 7.64
C PRO A 955 -18.42 -26.33 7.76
N ASP A 956 -18.91 -26.51 8.98
CA ASP A 956 -20.33 -26.81 9.21
C ASP A 956 -21.18 -25.57 8.91
N VAL A 957 -22.33 -25.76 8.26
CA VAL A 957 -23.32 -24.72 7.99
C VAL A 957 -23.96 -24.16 9.26
N SER A 958 -23.90 -24.89 10.39
CA SER A 958 -24.31 -24.37 11.71
C SER A 958 -23.40 -23.27 12.23
N ASP A 959 -22.10 -23.31 11.90
CA ASP A 959 -21.10 -22.37 12.43
C ASP A 959 -21.08 -21.02 11.69
N PHE A 960 -21.91 -20.87 10.65
CA PHE A 960 -22.15 -19.59 9.98
C PHE A 960 -23.21 -18.80 10.75
N VAL A 961 -22.76 -17.82 11.53
CA VAL A 961 -23.57 -17.01 12.44
C VAL A 961 -24.22 -15.83 11.70
N ARG A 962 -25.48 -15.53 12.01
CA ARG A 962 -26.11 -14.28 11.54
C ARG A 962 -25.78 -13.11 12.47
N ARG A 963 -25.57 -11.92 11.91
CA ARG A 963 -25.68 -10.67 12.66
C ARG A 963 -27.03 -10.05 12.32
N GLU A 964 -27.86 -9.89 13.34
CA GLU A 964 -29.13 -9.19 13.20
C GLU A 964 -28.90 -7.70 12.88
N GLY A 965 -29.90 -7.10 12.23
CA GLY A 965 -29.87 -5.68 11.90
C GLY A 965 -29.83 -4.80 13.15
N LEU A 966 -29.70 -3.50 12.92
CA LEU A 966 -29.40 -2.49 13.95
C LEU A 966 -30.53 -2.22 15.00
N THR A 967 -31.46 -3.14 15.20
CA THR A 967 -32.60 -2.98 16.13
C THR A 967 -32.18 -3.10 17.60
N THR A 968 -32.61 -2.15 18.43
CA THR A 968 -32.25 -2.07 19.85
C THR A 968 -33.13 -2.95 20.75
N GLY A 969 -32.63 -4.15 21.06
CA GLY A 969 -32.93 -4.86 22.30
C GLY A 969 -33.76 -6.13 22.19
N ILE A 970 -33.04 -7.27 22.32
CA ILE A 970 -33.56 -8.64 22.60
C ILE A 970 -34.26 -9.30 21.38
N ALA A 971 -34.02 -10.57 21.02
CA ALA A 971 -33.33 -11.67 21.72
C ALA A 971 -32.22 -12.34 20.86
N ALA A 972 -31.17 -12.83 21.52
CA ALA A 972 -30.12 -13.62 20.87
C ALA A 972 -30.41 -15.12 20.97
N ASP A 973 -30.58 -15.80 19.82
CA ASP A 973 -30.68 -17.26 19.73
C ASP A 973 -29.33 -17.95 19.42
N GLU A 974 -28.29 -17.20 19.01
CA GLU A 974 -26.94 -17.71 18.70
C GLU A 974 -25.91 -17.01 19.62
N VAL A 975 -25.43 -17.71 20.67
CA VAL A 975 -24.44 -17.19 21.64
C VAL A 975 -23.03 -17.23 21.05
N ILE A 976 -22.31 -16.10 21.10
CA ILE A 976 -20.92 -15.98 20.59
C ILE A 976 -19.94 -16.29 21.72
N GLU A 977 -19.72 -17.58 21.95
CA GLU A 977 -18.61 -18.10 22.76
C GLU A 977 -17.30 -18.13 21.95
N PRO A 978 -16.21 -17.53 22.44
CA PRO A 978 -14.86 -17.73 21.90
C PRO A 978 -14.50 -19.21 21.83
N GLN A 979 -13.81 -19.64 20.77
CA GLN A 979 -13.35 -21.03 20.64
C GLN A 979 -12.44 -21.46 21.82
N THR A 980 -11.75 -20.52 22.44
CA THR A 980 -10.94 -20.72 23.65
C THR A 980 -11.76 -21.12 24.88
N GLN A 981 -13.00 -20.62 25.03
CA GLN A 981 -13.90 -21.02 26.12
C GLN A 981 -14.54 -22.39 25.84
N ARG A 982 -14.99 -22.66 24.61
CA ARG A 982 -15.54 -23.97 24.20
C ARG A 982 -14.59 -25.13 24.47
N ILE A 983 -13.28 -24.91 24.34
CA ILE A 983 -12.25 -25.92 24.65
C ILE A 983 -12.08 -26.12 26.17
N ALA A 984 -12.25 -25.08 26.98
CA ALA A 984 -12.14 -25.15 28.44
C ALA A 984 -13.31 -25.91 29.08
N GLU A 985 -14.55 -25.63 28.67
CA GLU A 985 -15.74 -26.24 29.28
C GLU A 985 -15.87 -27.74 28.96
N ASN A 986 -15.46 -28.15 27.76
CA ASN A 986 -15.34 -29.56 27.37
C ASN A 986 -14.26 -30.35 28.15
N CYS A 987 -13.53 -29.73 29.09
CA CYS A 987 -12.53 -30.41 29.92
C CYS A 987 -12.99 -30.73 31.35
N ASP A 988 -14.11 -30.18 31.86
CA ASP A 988 -14.48 -30.29 33.29
C ASP A 988 -15.69 -31.23 33.58
N GLU A 989 -16.41 -31.70 32.54
CA GLU A 989 -17.48 -32.71 32.68
C GLU A 989 -17.14 -34.05 31.99
N SER A 990 -16.57 -35.02 32.73
CA SER A 990 -16.89 -36.46 32.55
C SER A 990 -16.22 -37.43 33.54
N ALA A 991 -16.99 -37.85 34.55
CA ALA A 991 -16.91 -39.17 35.17
C ALA A 991 -18.31 -39.52 35.72
N PRO A 992 -18.82 -40.78 35.65
CA PRO A 992 -18.06 -42.03 35.59
C PRO A 992 -18.57 -43.07 34.56
N GLY A 993 -17.93 -44.26 34.50
CA GLY A 993 -18.60 -45.50 34.07
C GLY A 993 -17.83 -46.37 33.07
N VAL A 994 -17.30 -47.51 33.51
CA VAL A 994 -16.62 -48.48 32.64
C VAL A 994 -17.58 -49.55 32.12
N ARG A 995 -17.68 -49.68 30.79
CA ARG A 995 -17.92 -50.95 30.05
C ARG A 995 -17.40 -50.81 28.61
N GLY A 996 -16.95 -51.91 28.02
CA GLY A 996 -16.11 -51.89 26.81
C GLY A 996 -16.86 -52.08 25.48
N GLY A 997 -16.19 -51.63 24.42
CA GLY A 997 -16.51 -51.78 22.99
C GLY A 997 -15.28 -51.38 22.18
N THR A 998 -15.17 -51.76 20.90
CA THR A 998 -13.91 -51.65 20.12
C THR A 998 -14.10 -51.02 18.73
N VAL A 999 -12.96 -50.58 18.16
CA VAL A 999 -12.75 -50.03 16.78
C VAL A 999 -13.13 -48.54 16.63
N GLY A 1000 -12.28 -47.66 16.08
CA GLY A 1000 -10.87 -47.83 15.69
C GLY A 1000 -10.26 -46.60 14.97
N LEU A 1001 -8.92 -46.61 14.80
CA LEU A 1001 -8.07 -45.72 13.97
C LEU A 1001 -8.03 -44.19 14.27
N PRO A 1002 -6.83 -43.63 14.56
CA PRO A 1002 -6.56 -42.19 14.44
C PRO A 1002 -5.39 -41.84 13.49
N ALA A 1003 -5.50 -40.68 12.82
CA ALA A 1003 -4.42 -40.01 12.08
C ALA A 1003 -3.55 -39.12 13.03
N PRO A 1004 -2.36 -38.63 12.61
CA PRO A 1004 -1.39 -38.06 13.55
C PRO A 1004 -1.74 -36.63 14.02
N ARG A 1005 -2.26 -36.49 15.23
CA ARG A 1005 -2.44 -35.19 15.90
C ARG A 1005 -1.11 -34.68 16.48
N ARG A 1006 -0.66 -33.49 16.08
CA ARG A 1006 0.31 -32.70 16.87
C ARG A 1006 -0.43 -32.05 18.04
N LEU A 1007 -0.18 -32.51 19.25
CA LEU A 1007 -0.75 -31.94 20.48
C LEU A 1007 0.17 -30.85 21.04
N TYR A 1008 -0.32 -29.61 21.10
CA TYR A 1008 0.27 -28.57 21.93
C TYR A 1008 0.06 -28.93 23.40
N ARG A 1009 1.15 -29.04 24.17
CA ARG A 1009 1.07 -29.20 25.64
C ARG A 1009 1.13 -27.83 26.29
N VAL A 1010 -0.02 -27.31 26.72
CA VAL A 1010 -0.06 -26.24 27.73
C VAL A 1010 0.46 -26.84 29.04
N LEU A 1011 1.60 -26.35 29.53
CA LEU A 1011 2.30 -26.93 30.67
C LEU A 1011 2.13 -26.01 31.89
N VAL A 1012 1.02 -26.19 32.62
CA VAL A 1012 0.71 -25.42 33.83
C VAL A 1012 1.68 -25.82 34.96
N VAL A 1013 2.74 -25.04 35.14
CA VAL A 1013 3.75 -25.27 36.20
C VAL A 1013 3.20 -24.79 37.54
N ASN A 1014 2.61 -25.71 38.29
CA ASN A 1014 2.05 -25.45 39.62
C ASN A 1014 3.18 -25.41 40.68
N THR A 1015 3.68 -24.21 41.01
CA THR A 1015 4.88 -24.02 41.84
C THR A 1015 4.59 -23.99 43.34
N HIS A 1016 4.79 -25.11 44.06
CA HIS A 1016 4.80 -25.11 45.53
C HIS A 1016 5.72 -26.18 46.16
N ARG A 1017 6.32 -25.81 47.30
CA ARG A 1017 7.13 -26.61 48.26
C ARG A 1017 8.56 -27.00 47.85
N ILE A 1018 9.49 -26.16 48.29
CA ILE A 1018 10.89 -26.51 48.60
C ILE A 1018 10.92 -27.19 49.99
N PRO A 1019 11.75 -28.24 50.22
CA PRO A 1019 12.00 -28.79 51.56
C PRO A 1019 13.13 -28.06 52.32
N GLU A 1020 13.10 -28.15 53.65
CA GLU A 1020 14.00 -27.42 54.59
C GLU A 1020 15.37 -28.11 54.82
N LEU A 1021 16.14 -27.58 55.79
CA LEU A 1021 17.36 -28.10 56.48
C LEU A 1021 18.74 -27.56 55.99
N ASP A 1022 19.66 -27.09 56.85
CA ASP A 1022 19.48 -26.70 58.26
C ASP A 1022 20.51 -25.69 58.87
N PHE A 1023 20.08 -25.08 59.98
CA PHE A 1023 20.73 -24.34 61.09
C PHE A 1023 22.14 -23.69 61.09
N THR A 1024 22.10 -22.41 61.54
CA THR A 1024 22.99 -21.71 62.51
C THR A 1024 24.45 -21.31 62.18
N ASN A 1025 24.70 -20.00 62.32
CA ASN A 1025 25.50 -19.50 63.45
C ASN A 1025 25.07 -18.07 63.88
N MET A 1026 25.51 -17.58 65.04
CA MET A 1026 24.92 -16.40 65.72
C MET A 1026 25.83 -15.15 65.83
N ARG A 1027 25.19 -13.99 66.08
CA ARG A 1027 25.73 -12.67 66.55
C ARG A 1027 26.46 -11.84 65.47
N GLY A 1028 26.26 -10.53 65.33
CA GLY A 1028 25.33 -9.56 65.97
C GLY A 1028 25.83 -8.11 65.71
N GLY A 1029 25.03 -7.04 65.77
CA GLY A 1029 23.58 -6.88 65.99
C GLY A 1029 23.19 -5.38 66.11
N THR A 1030 21.91 -5.07 66.44
CA THR A 1030 21.32 -3.72 66.76
C THR A 1030 21.36 -2.63 65.66
N MET A 1031 20.35 -1.77 65.43
CA MET A 1031 19.03 -1.51 66.06
C MET A 1031 18.00 -1.16 64.93
N VAL A 1032 16.74 -1.68 64.94
CA VAL A 1032 15.49 -1.08 65.50
C VAL A 1032 15.06 0.23 64.78
N LEU A 1033 13.84 0.40 64.22
CA LEU A 1033 12.49 0.18 64.77
C LEU A 1033 11.43 -0.16 63.67
N CYS A 1034 10.24 -0.69 64.04
CA CYS A 1034 9.13 -1.12 63.15
C CYS A 1034 7.77 -0.48 63.53
N ALA A 1035 6.76 -0.46 62.64
CA ALA A 1035 5.32 -0.33 63.00
C ALA A 1035 4.34 -0.75 61.86
N VAL A 1036 3.11 -1.17 62.22
CA VAL A 1036 1.96 -1.71 61.41
C VAL A 1036 0.67 -1.68 62.30
N PRO A 1037 -0.61 -1.97 61.86
CA PRO A 1037 -1.07 -2.80 60.73
C PRO A 1037 -2.38 -2.37 59.97
N ARG A 1038 -2.84 -3.31 59.11
CA ARG A 1038 -4.16 -3.66 58.48
C ARG A 1038 -5.53 -3.13 59.03
N CYS A 1039 -6.59 -3.44 58.24
CA CYS A 1039 -8.02 -3.73 58.60
C CYS A 1039 -9.04 -2.55 58.50
N LEU A 1040 -10.37 -2.70 58.26
CA LEU A 1040 -11.28 -3.83 57.85
C LEU A 1040 -12.70 -3.30 57.44
N LEU A 1041 -13.49 -4.09 56.67
CA LEU A 1041 -14.99 -4.13 56.57
C LEU A 1041 -15.79 -2.88 56.04
N VAL A 1042 -17.09 -2.93 55.66
CA VAL A 1042 -17.92 -3.87 54.82
C VAL A 1042 -19.34 -3.29 54.54
N LYS A 1043 -20.02 -3.70 53.44
CA LYS A 1043 -21.49 -3.52 53.14
C LYS A 1043 -21.96 -2.04 52.89
N MET A 1044 -23.14 -1.71 52.34
CA MET A 1044 -24.36 -2.49 52.00
C MET A 1044 -25.25 -1.87 50.88
N ALA A 1045 -25.83 -2.74 50.02
CA ALA A 1045 -27.20 -2.74 49.44
C ALA A 1045 -27.76 -1.62 48.51
N HIS A 1046 -28.70 -2.04 47.65
CA HIS A 1046 -29.51 -1.23 46.73
C HIS A 1046 -30.56 -0.33 47.43
N ASN A 1047 -31.01 0.72 46.72
CA ASN A 1047 -32.44 0.79 46.37
C ASN A 1047 -32.71 1.68 45.13
N ASN A 1048 -33.69 1.29 44.31
CA ASN A 1048 -34.27 2.15 43.26
C ASN A 1048 -35.20 3.20 43.88
N THR A 1049 -35.49 4.32 43.20
CA THR A 1049 -36.88 4.82 42.97
C THR A 1049 -37.03 6.18 42.22
N TRP A 1050 -38.15 6.31 41.49
CA TRP A 1050 -38.89 7.53 41.03
C TRP A 1050 -38.09 8.74 40.46
N ARG A 1051 -38.13 8.99 39.13
CA ARG A 1051 -39.19 9.68 38.31
C ARG A 1051 -39.24 11.22 38.45
N ALA A 1052 -39.22 11.89 37.28
CA ALA A 1052 -39.94 13.15 36.94
C ALA A 1052 -39.60 14.45 37.73
N SER A 1053 -39.60 15.66 37.15
CA SER A 1053 -39.75 16.16 35.76
C SER A 1053 -39.50 17.69 35.72
N HIS A 1054 -39.87 18.36 34.62
CA HIS A 1054 -40.13 19.81 34.45
C HIS A 1054 -38.98 20.80 34.15
N HIS A 1055 -38.99 21.27 32.89
CA HIS A 1055 -39.03 22.68 32.44
C HIS A 1055 -37.93 23.70 32.82
N GLU A 1056 -37.27 24.16 31.74
CA GLU A 1056 -37.12 25.57 31.30
C GLU A 1056 -36.03 26.53 31.82
N ASN A 1057 -35.38 27.17 30.83
CA ASN A 1057 -35.10 28.61 30.68
C ASN A 1057 -34.56 29.37 31.94
N ASN A 1058 -33.30 29.81 31.97
CA ASN A 1058 -32.90 30.99 31.20
C ASN A 1058 -31.37 31.29 31.16
N ILE A 1059 -30.94 31.70 29.97
CA ILE A 1059 -30.09 32.87 29.67
C ILE A 1059 -29.65 33.76 30.87
N ARG A 1060 -28.34 33.82 31.21
CA ARG A 1060 -27.51 35.05 31.06
C ARG A 1060 -26.02 34.89 31.38
N ALA A 1061 -25.25 35.91 31.01
CA ALA A 1061 -23.79 35.89 30.88
C ALA A 1061 -22.99 36.43 32.08
N ARG A 1062 -21.76 35.91 32.20
CA ARG A 1062 -20.49 36.54 32.63
C ARG A 1062 -20.42 37.39 33.93
N ALA A 1063 -19.55 36.88 34.81
CA ALA A 1063 -18.48 37.59 35.54
C ALA A 1063 -18.82 38.47 36.77
N HIS A 1064 -18.12 38.19 37.88
CA HIS A 1064 -17.03 39.09 38.31
C HIS A 1064 -15.98 38.42 39.22
N TYR A 1065 -14.78 39.00 39.21
CA TYR A 1065 -13.60 38.73 40.06
C TYR A 1065 -13.85 38.75 41.58
N ARG A 1066 -13.00 38.06 42.35
CA ARG A 1066 -12.14 38.72 43.37
C ARG A 1066 -10.98 37.89 43.94
N GLU A 1067 -9.89 38.61 44.22
CA GLU A 1067 -8.87 38.40 45.28
C GLU A 1067 -7.92 37.18 45.26
N GLY A 1068 -6.78 37.35 45.93
CA GLY A 1068 -5.63 36.44 46.05
C GLY A 1068 -4.43 37.16 46.72
N ALA A 1069 -3.38 36.46 47.16
CA ALA A 1069 -2.21 37.10 47.81
C ALA A 1069 -0.91 36.27 47.87
N ASN A 1070 0.23 36.97 47.81
CA ASN A 1070 1.52 36.74 48.50
C ASN A 1070 2.35 35.44 48.32
N ALA A 1071 3.43 35.56 47.51
CA ALA A 1071 4.87 35.43 47.89
C ALA A 1071 5.42 34.13 48.55
N SER A 1072 6.70 33.72 48.43
CA SER A 1072 7.93 34.51 48.20
C SER A 1072 9.19 33.68 47.84
N SER A 1073 10.19 34.33 47.20
CA SER A 1073 11.65 34.05 47.31
C SER A 1073 12.23 32.81 46.55
N ARG A 1074 13.52 32.74 46.12
CA ARG A 1074 14.60 33.76 45.97
C ARG A 1074 15.81 33.26 45.12
N GLN A 1075 16.62 34.22 44.65
CA GLN A 1075 18.03 34.14 44.16
C GLN A 1075 18.35 33.65 42.72
N PHE A 1076 19.37 34.19 42.01
CA PHE A 1076 19.85 35.60 41.92
C PHE A 1076 20.83 35.83 40.73
N LYS A 1077 21.03 37.12 40.37
CA LYS A 1077 21.99 37.73 39.40
C LYS A 1077 21.51 37.68 37.93
N ALA A 1078 21.06 38.77 37.29
CA ALA A 1078 21.61 40.15 37.10
C ALA A 1078 22.72 40.20 36.03
N ARG A 1079 22.79 41.20 35.13
CA ARG A 1079 22.35 42.63 35.19
C ARG A 1079 21.30 42.94 34.09
N ALA A 1080 20.37 43.91 34.18
CA ALA A 1080 20.52 45.38 34.33
C ALA A 1080 21.39 46.00 33.19
N ASN A 1081 21.05 47.09 32.52
CA ASN A 1081 20.13 48.23 32.72
C ASN A 1081 19.80 48.85 31.32
N THR A 1082 18.91 49.81 31.07
CA THR A 1082 18.16 50.76 31.92
C THR A 1082 16.86 51.23 31.24
N THR A 1083 15.93 51.73 32.07
CA THR A 1083 14.87 52.74 31.85
C THR A 1083 15.00 53.72 30.63
N ARG A 1084 13.95 54.43 30.16
CA ARG A 1084 13.04 55.27 30.98
C ARG A 1084 11.82 55.92 30.27
N ARG A 1085 10.64 55.77 30.89
CA ARG A 1085 9.41 56.65 30.86
C ARG A 1085 8.74 56.91 29.48
N ALA A 1086 7.41 56.94 29.31
CA ALA A 1086 6.27 57.48 30.09
C ALA A 1086 6.17 59.04 30.03
N ARG A 1087 4.99 59.67 29.94
CA ARG A 1087 3.58 59.21 30.01
C ARG A 1087 2.63 60.21 29.30
N ALA A 1088 1.32 59.93 29.31
CA ALA A 1088 0.20 60.75 28.82
C ALA A 1088 0.20 62.24 29.30
N HIS A 1089 -0.50 63.19 28.68
CA HIS A 1089 -1.98 63.29 28.63
C HIS A 1089 -2.51 64.44 27.72
N TYR A 1090 -3.84 64.46 27.47
CA TYR A 1090 -4.77 65.63 27.28
C TYR A 1090 -4.22 66.91 26.61
N ARG A 1091 -4.80 67.48 25.54
CA ARG A 1091 -6.18 67.99 25.27
C ARG A 1091 -6.23 68.44 23.77
N GLU A 1092 -7.28 68.95 23.13
CA GLU A 1092 -8.64 69.41 23.51
C GLU A 1092 -9.62 69.14 22.32
N GLY A 1093 -10.84 69.70 22.33
CA GLY A 1093 -11.75 69.68 21.16
C GLY A 1093 -11.37 70.75 20.10
N THR A 1094 -12.20 71.08 19.09
CA THR A 1094 -13.59 70.66 18.79
C THR A 1094 -13.94 71.08 17.34
N ILE A 1095 -15.09 70.65 16.82
CA ILE A 1095 -15.87 71.30 15.74
C ILE A 1095 -15.32 71.19 14.29
N ALA A 1096 -16.26 71.03 13.35
CA ALA A 1096 -16.08 71.00 11.88
C ALA A 1096 -16.44 72.41 11.28
N PRO A 1097 -16.70 72.64 9.98
CA PRO A 1097 -16.56 71.78 8.79
C PRO A 1097 -15.90 72.46 7.56
N SER A 1098 -15.90 71.72 6.44
CA SER A 1098 -16.12 72.20 5.06
C SER A 1098 -14.94 72.53 4.12
N ARG A 1099 -15.25 72.30 2.82
CA ARG A 1099 -14.78 72.94 1.58
C ARG A 1099 -13.49 72.48 0.84
N GLN A 1100 -13.76 72.18 -0.46
CA GLN A 1100 -13.01 72.57 -1.67
C GLN A 1100 -11.80 71.71 -2.11
N PHE A 1101 -11.92 70.95 -3.23
CA PHE A 1101 -11.65 71.33 -4.65
C PHE A 1101 -10.17 71.11 -5.04
N LYS A 1102 -9.74 70.81 -6.28
CA LYS A 1102 -10.30 70.75 -7.66
C LYS A 1102 -9.89 69.39 -8.30
N ALA A 1103 -10.29 68.92 -9.49
CA ALA A 1103 -11.41 69.07 -10.47
C ALA A 1103 -11.15 67.97 -11.56
N ARG A 1104 -11.75 67.85 -12.76
CA ARG A 1104 -12.73 68.60 -13.58
C ARG A 1104 -13.41 67.54 -14.48
N ALA A 1105 -14.70 67.24 -14.28
CA ALA A 1105 -15.84 67.68 -15.12
C ALA A 1105 -16.08 66.81 -16.40
N ASN A 1106 -17.31 66.58 -16.89
CA ASN A 1106 -18.57 67.27 -16.56
C ASN A 1106 -19.90 66.50 -16.85
N THR A 1107 -21.01 67.05 -16.34
CA THR A 1107 -22.42 67.02 -16.86
C THR A 1107 -23.38 65.80 -16.74
N THR A 1108 -24.07 65.76 -15.57
CA THR A 1108 -25.55 65.92 -15.37
C THR A 1108 -26.64 64.84 -15.61
N ARG A 1109 -27.28 64.48 -14.47
CA ARG A 1109 -28.75 64.49 -14.12
C ARG A 1109 -29.76 63.44 -14.63
N TRP A 1110 -29.93 62.39 -13.83
CA TRP A 1110 -31.11 62.14 -12.93
C TRP A 1110 -32.44 62.90 -13.09
N THR A 1111 -33.57 62.18 -12.93
CA THR A 1111 -34.51 62.35 -11.79
C THR A 1111 -35.31 61.04 -11.51
N MET A 1112 -36.04 60.96 -10.38
CA MET A 1112 -36.80 59.79 -9.86
C MET A 1112 -38.34 60.13 -9.87
N HIS A 1113 -39.35 59.41 -9.31
CA HIS A 1113 -39.41 58.39 -8.24
C HIS A 1113 -40.85 57.77 -8.05
N VAL A 1114 -40.98 56.72 -7.22
CA VAL A 1114 -42.15 56.13 -6.45
C VAL A 1114 -43.40 55.52 -7.15
N THR A 1115 -43.72 54.23 -6.90
CA THR A 1115 -44.85 53.70 -6.05
C THR A 1115 -44.98 52.14 -6.11
N ASN A 1116 -45.95 51.54 -5.39
CA ASN A 1116 -45.94 50.13 -4.91
C ASN A 1116 -46.97 49.15 -5.54
N ASN A 1117 -46.84 47.87 -5.17
CA ASN A 1117 -47.84 46.78 -4.97
C ASN A 1117 -48.27 45.82 -6.12
N GLU A 1118 -47.88 44.55 -5.91
CA GLU A 1118 -48.71 43.32 -5.85
C GLU A 1118 -49.43 42.66 -7.07
N MET A 1119 -49.20 41.34 -7.16
CA MET A 1119 -50.08 40.23 -7.59
C MET A 1119 -50.60 40.12 -9.05
N GLY A 1120 -50.28 38.98 -9.70
CA GLY A 1120 -50.92 38.50 -10.95
C GLY A 1120 -50.53 37.04 -11.29
N ARG A 1121 -51.47 36.21 -11.80
CA ARG A 1121 -51.32 34.73 -12.01
C ARG A 1121 -51.48 34.32 -13.50
N ARG A 1122 -50.79 33.21 -13.91
CA ARG A 1122 -51.13 32.20 -14.98
C ARG A 1122 -51.39 32.72 -16.44
N VAL A 1123 -50.66 32.32 -17.51
CA VAL A 1123 -50.64 31.01 -18.25
C VAL A 1123 -52.04 30.53 -18.73
N PRO A 1124 -52.34 30.07 -19.99
CA PRO A 1124 -51.52 29.87 -21.22
C PRO A 1124 -51.97 30.61 -22.55
N PRO A 1125 -52.50 29.99 -23.67
CA PRO A 1125 -51.96 30.05 -25.08
C PRO A 1125 -53.01 30.61 -26.12
N PRO A 1126 -53.14 30.26 -27.46
CA PRO A 1126 -52.37 29.41 -28.42
C PRO A 1126 -52.26 29.87 -29.94
N THR A 1127 -51.67 28.99 -30.79
CA THR A 1127 -51.91 28.71 -32.26
C THR A 1127 -51.56 29.68 -33.42
N THR A 1128 -50.54 29.26 -34.20
CA THR A 1128 -50.52 28.89 -35.65
C THR A 1128 -51.31 29.63 -36.75
N ILE A 1129 -50.59 30.07 -37.80
CA ILE A 1129 -51.01 30.21 -39.22
C ILE A 1129 -49.88 29.62 -40.12
N CYS A 1130 -50.06 29.44 -41.45
CA CYS A 1130 -49.13 28.74 -42.37
C CYS A 1130 -49.14 29.32 -43.82
N LEU A 1131 -48.53 28.61 -44.80
CA LEU A 1131 -48.48 28.82 -46.27
C LEU A 1131 -47.39 29.82 -46.78
N ASP A 1132 -46.78 29.70 -47.99
CA ASP A 1132 -47.07 28.83 -49.15
C ASP A 1132 -45.86 28.50 -50.10
N HIS A 1133 -46.12 27.70 -51.16
CA HIS A 1133 -45.30 27.20 -52.32
C HIS A 1133 -44.35 28.18 -53.09
N ALA A 1134 -43.49 27.81 -54.08
CA ALA A 1134 -42.67 26.62 -54.49
C ALA A 1134 -41.96 26.86 -55.88
N VAL A 1135 -41.12 25.92 -56.39
CA VAL A 1135 -40.75 25.69 -57.85
C VAL A 1135 -39.81 26.76 -58.53
N GLU A 1136 -38.84 26.50 -59.45
CA GLU A 1136 -38.30 25.33 -60.21
C GLU A 1136 -36.81 25.49 -60.68
N ALA A 1137 -36.17 24.37 -61.11
CA ALA A 1137 -35.06 24.09 -62.09
C ALA A 1137 -33.95 25.13 -62.51
N THR A 1138 -32.76 24.80 -63.05
CA THR A 1138 -32.33 23.67 -63.94
C THR A 1138 -30.79 23.44 -64.08
N THR A 1139 -30.35 22.21 -64.42
CA THR A 1139 -29.18 21.76 -65.27
C THR A 1139 -27.67 21.72 -64.85
N THR A 1140 -27.09 20.50 -65.07
CA THR A 1140 -25.77 20.10 -65.68
C THR A 1140 -24.39 20.05 -64.96
N ARG A 1141 -23.82 18.80 -64.89
CA ARG A 1141 -22.48 18.26 -65.32
C ARG A 1141 -21.15 18.94 -64.85
N GLU A 1142 -19.98 18.29 -64.67
CA GLU A 1142 -19.50 16.87 -64.62
C GLU A 1142 -18.02 16.81 -64.07
N LEU A 1143 -17.57 15.64 -63.56
CA LEU A 1143 -16.24 14.94 -63.70
C LEU A 1143 -14.87 15.74 -63.74
N GLU A 1144 -13.69 15.27 -63.29
CA GLU A 1144 -13.25 14.05 -62.58
C GLU A 1144 -11.89 14.20 -61.81
N LYS A 1145 -11.26 13.08 -61.43
CA LYS A 1145 -10.15 12.89 -60.45
C LYS A 1145 -8.72 13.22 -60.94
N SER A 1146 -7.80 13.35 -59.96
CA SER A 1146 -6.55 12.54 -59.79
C SER A 1146 -5.13 13.17 -59.89
N SER A 1147 -4.40 13.05 -58.76
CA SER A 1147 -3.04 12.46 -58.64
C SER A 1147 -1.72 13.22 -58.98
N SER A 1148 -0.65 12.73 -58.34
CA SER A 1148 0.79 12.74 -58.69
C SER A 1148 1.76 13.76 -58.02
N ARG A 1149 3.04 13.32 -57.89
CA ARG A 1149 4.26 14.00 -57.36
C ARG A 1149 5.20 14.30 -58.55
N PRO A 1150 6.52 14.63 -58.40
CA PRO A 1150 7.32 15.42 -57.44
C PRO A 1150 7.95 16.63 -58.24
N PRO A 1151 9.24 17.08 -58.13
CA PRO A 1151 10.29 17.06 -57.10
C PRO A 1151 10.88 18.47 -56.76
N ALA A 1152 11.97 18.53 -55.98
CA ALA A 1152 12.72 19.76 -55.61
C ALA A 1152 13.96 20.01 -56.50
N ILE A 1153 14.60 21.21 -56.43
CA ILE A 1153 16.09 21.43 -56.28
C ILE A 1153 16.62 22.90 -56.49
N ARG A 1154 17.30 23.44 -55.46
CA ARG A 1154 18.50 24.35 -55.40
C ARG A 1154 18.61 25.82 -55.95
N LYS A 1155 18.95 26.73 -55.00
CA LYS A 1155 20.15 27.64 -54.90
C LYS A 1155 20.33 28.96 -55.71
N GLY A 1156 20.59 30.05 -54.97
CA GLY A 1156 21.46 31.22 -55.31
C GLY A 1156 21.33 32.33 -54.23
N ARG A 1157 22.34 32.71 -53.41
CA ARG A 1157 23.56 33.56 -53.64
C ARG A 1157 23.24 34.99 -54.17
N ARG A 1158 23.78 36.11 -53.65
CA ARG A 1158 24.79 36.40 -52.57
C ARG A 1158 24.82 37.92 -52.22
N ARG A 1159 25.18 38.28 -50.96
CA ARG A 1159 25.93 39.47 -50.41
C ARG A 1159 25.91 40.84 -51.14
N HIS A 1160 25.87 42.02 -50.48
CA HIS A 1160 26.86 42.61 -49.54
C HIS A 1160 26.20 43.74 -48.67
N TYR A 1161 26.51 43.97 -47.38
CA TYR A 1161 27.66 44.70 -46.75
C TYR A 1161 27.73 46.21 -47.13
N ASN A 1162 27.92 47.22 -46.24
CA ASN A 1162 28.87 47.35 -45.09
C ASN A 1162 28.44 48.38 -43.99
N PHE A 1163 28.82 48.11 -42.71
CA PHE A 1163 29.36 48.98 -41.62
C PHE A 1163 28.78 50.36 -41.24
N TRP A 1164 28.87 50.87 -40.01
CA TRP A 1164 29.67 50.52 -38.78
C TRP A 1164 28.75 50.06 -37.60
N THR A 1165 28.96 50.16 -36.26
CA THR A 1165 29.93 50.85 -35.34
C THR A 1165 30.01 50.15 -33.95
N LEU A 1166 30.79 50.70 -33.00
CA LEU A 1166 30.99 50.23 -31.60
C LEU A 1166 29.89 50.77 -30.64
N SER A 1167 29.63 50.27 -29.42
CA SER A 1167 30.41 49.52 -28.39
C SER A 1167 29.48 48.66 -27.47
N ALA A 1168 29.92 47.78 -26.54
CA ALA A 1168 31.13 46.95 -26.40
C ALA A 1168 31.10 46.12 -25.07
N PHE A 1169 31.26 44.77 -25.16
CA PHE A 1169 31.73 43.81 -24.10
C PHE A 1169 30.94 43.64 -22.78
N ALA A 1170 30.94 42.49 -22.08
CA ALA A 1170 31.26 41.04 -22.32
C ALA A 1170 31.03 40.29 -20.97
N ALA A 1171 30.97 38.95 -20.79
CA ALA A 1171 30.90 37.73 -21.62
C ALA A 1171 30.24 36.62 -20.74
N LEU A 1172 29.64 35.50 -21.18
CA LEU A 1172 29.66 34.69 -22.43
C LEU A 1172 30.79 33.63 -22.50
N ALA A 1173 30.47 32.38 -22.11
CA ALA A 1173 31.25 31.16 -22.43
C ALA A 1173 30.33 29.95 -22.67
N VAL A 1174 30.59 29.15 -23.72
CA VAL A 1174 29.78 28.00 -24.18
C VAL A 1174 30.65 26.94 -24.87
N ARG A 1175 30.37 25.64 -24.62
CA ARG A 1175 30.88 24.42 -25.29
C ARG A 1175 32.40 24.11 -25.22
N ALA A 1176 32.71 22.91 -24.71
CA ALA A 1176 33.25 21.81 -25.54
C ALA A 1176 33.13 20.45 -24.80
N ARG A 1177 32.78 19.36 -25.50
CA ARG A 1177 33.07 17.98 -25.04
C ARG A 1177 34.47 17.60 -25.51
N ALA A 1178 35.28 17.01 -24.63
CA ALA A 1178 36.55 16.37 -24.98
C ALA A 1178 36.66 15.00 -24.31
N ARG A 1179 37.19 14.01 -25.03
CA ARG A 1179 37.61 12.72 -24.44
C ARG A 1179 38.96 12.90 -23.75
N MET A 1180 39.17 12.26 -22.61
CA MET A 1180 40.51 11.92 -22.14
C MET A 1180 40.60 10.42 -21.86
N ALA A 1181 41.74 9.83 -22.22
CA ALA A 1181 42.12 8.47 -21.84
C ALA A 1181 43.11 8.55 -20.67
N PRO A 1182 43.19 7.55 -19.78
CA PRO A 1182 44.15 7.54 -18.68
C PRO A 1182 45.58 7.45 -19.23
N ILE A 1183 46.42 8.44 -18.92
CA ILE A 1183 47.85 8.40 -19.24
C ILE A 1183 48.59 7.65 -18.12
N ILE A 1184 49.30 6.60 -18.53
CA ILE A 1184 50.13 5.75 -17.66
C ILE A 1184 51.34 6.55 -17.16
N PHE A 1185 51.60 6.49 -15.86
CA PHE A 1185 52.95 6.65 -15.30
C PHE A 1185 53.39 5.37 -14.60
N ARG A 1186 54.48 4.77 -15.10
CA ARG A 1186 55.22 3.68 -14.44
C ARG A 1186 56.59 4.18 -14.02
N SER A 1187 57.03 3.87 -12.80
CA SER A 1187 58.44 3.64 -12.42
C SER A 1187 58.53 2.95 -11.05
N PRO A 1188 59.61 2.20 -10.73
CA PRO A 1188 59.55 1.06 -9.79
C PRO A 1188 60.63 1.16 -8.65
N PRO A 1189 61.16 0.06 -8.06
CA PRO A 1189 60.55 -0.64 -6.92
C PRO A 1189 61.48 -0.89 -5.69
N GLY A 1190 60.90 -1.33 -4.55
CA GLY A 1190 61.62 -1.82 -3.34
C GLY A 1190 61.44 -0.92 -2.11
N LEU A 1191 61.64 -1.36 -0.86
CA LEU A 1191 62.02 -2.71 -0.36
C LEU A 1191 61.65 -2.86 1.15
N ARG A 1192 60.86 -3.90 1.49
CA ARG A 1192 60.76 -4.68 2.76
C ARG A 1192 60.84 -4.06 4.20
N ASP A 1193 59.96 -4.60 5.06
CA ASP A 1193 60.03 -4.80 6.53
C ASP A 1193 60.04 -3.49 7.41
N LEU A 1194 59.54 -3.40 8.67
CA LEU A 1194 59.28 -4.34 9.78
C LEU A 1194 58.00 -3.98 10.62
N PHE A 1195 57.37 -5.00 11.24
CA PHE A 1195 56.64 -5.03 12.55
C PHE A 1195 55.37 -4.14 12.74
N ILE A 1196 54.20 -4.58 13.27
CA ILE A 1196 53.77 -5.40 14.45
C ILE A 1196 53.33 -4.55 15.67
N ASP A 1197 52.09 -4.79 16.13
CA ASP A 1197 51.40 -4.46 17.39
C ASP A 1197 51.55 -3.08 18.08
N PHE A 1198 50.42 -2.40 18.34
CA PHE A 1198 49.72 -2.59 19.63
C PHE A 1198 48.29 -1.99 19.67
N VAL A 1199 47.51 -2.41 20.68
CA VAL A 1199 46.11 -2.03 20.95
C VAL A 1199 46.01 -1.03 22.11
N ASP A 1200 45.03 -0.12 22.02
CA ASP A 1200 44.45 0.74 23.09
C ASP A 1200 45.38 1.71 23.86
N ARG A 1201 45.18 3.03 23.67
CA ARG A 1201 44.78 3.94 24.77
C ARG A 1201 44.48 5.40 24.36
N ARG A 1202 43.60 6.02 25.16
CA ARG A 1202 43.21 7.44 25.13
C ARG A 1202 44.39 8.38 25.45
N MET A 1203 44.47 9.54 24.77
CA MET A 1203 44.79 10.81 25.47
C MET A 1203 44.34 12.06 24.69
N VAL A 1204 44.27 13.20 25.40
CA VAL A 1204 43.69 14.47 24.93
C VAL A 1204 44.77 15.56 24.81
N VAL A 1205 45.01 16.05 23.59
CA VAL A 1205 45.57 17.38 23.28
C VAL A 1205 45.02 17.79 21.89
N GLY A 1206 44.60 19.03 21.58
CA GLY A 1206 44.47 20.21 22.44
C GLY A 1206 45.26 21.45 21.99
N PHE A 1207 45.16 21.89 20.74
CA PHE A 1207 45.66 23.21 20.30
C PHE A 1207 44.75 23.86 19.25
N ALA A 1208 44.87 25.19 19.07
CA ALA A 1208 43.87 26.03 18.41
C ALA A 1208 44.45 27.12 17.48
N CYS A 1209 43.58 27.69 16.64
CA CYS A 1209 43.80 28.81 15.70
C CYS A 1209 44.70 28.48 14.48
N ARG A 1210 44.47 29.07 13.30
CA ARG A 1210 43.81 30.36 12.98
C ARG A 1210 42.75 30.28 11.87
N ARG A 1211 41.97 31.36 11.76
CA ARG A 1211 41.23 31.77 10.56
C ARG A 1211 42.20 32.23 9.45
N ASP A 1212 41.74 32.23 8.20
CA ASP A 1212 41.37 33.48 7.52
C ASP A 1212 40.42 33.20 6.33
N HIS A 1213 39.85 34.26 5.75
CA HIS A 1213 38.85 34.27 4.67
C HIS A 1213 39.40 33.72 3.33
N GLN A 1214 38.58 33.33 2.33
CA GLN A 1214 37.18 33.70 2.03
C GLN A 1214 36.23 32.51 1.90
#